data_AF-A0A815LYJ4-F1
#
_entry.id   AF-A0A815LYJ4-F1
#
_cell.length_a   1.000
_cell.length_b   1.000
_cell.length_c   1.000
_cell.angle_alpha   90.00
_cell.angle_beta   90.00
_cell.angle_gamma   90.00
#
_symmetry.space_group_name_H-M   'P 1'
#
loop_
_entity.id
_entity.type
_entity.pdbx_description
1 polymer ?
#
loop_
_entity_poly.entity_id
_entity_poly.type
_entity_poly.pdbx_seq_one_letter_code
_entity_poly.pdbx_strand_id
1 'polypeptide(L)'
;MAAAVSINDTSRLPENVLELEGEDFYRFTKSISGVLLTEVLKVQNIDSVFIFLQTKDIFEIFKYNSITLRDLKLKIGFDVEDGEFQVKHGLKLQYEYLSKLLKLKSDQKYIKSSSLTYEKIDILLQRYPFLLSLLNFHENENIINDQHEFLTLLINTITKNLSSANASRYRYDNKIKSFAVCLYILGGKTTYEYVRLNLPGALPNLTTINSLIQNNDDNLTEGEFRFNKMAKYLNSFGVRHAYCAEDCTGVVRRIKYDTHTNSFIGFSTPLYGGIPSPTHFKTDSITELKLWMDQTEKAPLLNIHCVQPIPPPNQTIAPPSFVLAGYGVSSKYTSLDILRRWLFIHKNSIEKNVRILGFSTDADNKYFRAMRLMAGFYASLSNFDIHVDSCMFSIQTGSWSWFFLRRDQLFVFMQDATHLVTKLRNRLLSATAALKVGDKYITMNHLQELLDNVELTRLDHGLTQSDLKPTDRQNFRSCLRITSCDVLNLIARDDNSNGTYMYLKLIKFIISSYIEPTTSIEERLKGAWTAVFLLRLWWVWLLLVRLSSLPSFSTKSKKHNREQHFVTRTAFFSTELNAHYLTYLILLVQQKQLPADVLNIHLFSSQTCESTFRNTRSLTGVFSTVINYTVEEFLRRSRKLSILNGFKSQEKSTSLLKFPVHHKHISLNTTRNNQNLIDISTLNVENVVMQAYQSAVSIIENLNISSLLKKHKLFDMNALSEYLHNHLRSKSKLHDNLPLFENATDDSDSEFDLDSDDDDDNNSVYSKSSGSEGEDDDDDSMDNEQLKTFKTSFGGLNIKDSVPVEQEKSYFKIKINDTNKFLHKSTACYLFTKDNNRLSADRLSRVIQTSKK
;
A
#
# COMPACT_ATOMS: atom_id res chain seq x y z
N MET A 1 17.89 -13.33 -82.18
CA MET A 1 18.26 -14.16 -81.02
C MET A 1 19.34 -13.44 -80.22
N ALA A 2 18.95 -12.70 -79.20
CA ALA A 2 19.86 -12.09 -78.24
C ALA A 2 19.31 -12.44 -76.85
N ALA A 3 20.06 -13.23 -76.09
CA ALA A 3 19.71 -13.59 -74.72
C ALA A 3 19.76 -12.33 -73.85
N ALA A 4 18.65 -12.03 -73.16
CA ALA A 4 18.59 -11.01 -72.13
C ALA A 4 19.49 -11.44 -70.96
N VAL A 5 20.67 -10.83 -70.86
CA VAL A 5 21.59 -11.00 -69.73
C VAL A 5 20.97 -10.32 -68.51
N SER A 6 20.82 -11.07 -67.42
CA SER A 6 20.38 -10.55 -66.12
C SER A 6 21.27 -9.38 -65.67
N ILE A 7 20.66 -8.24 -65.40
CA ILE A 7 21.33 -6.96 -65.07
C ILE A 7 22.05 -6.99 -63.70
N ASN A 8 21.92 -8.07 -62.90
CA ASN A 8 22.46 -8.14 -61.54
C ASN A 8 23.48 -9.30 -61.31
N ASP A 9 24.15 -9.77 -62.36
CA ASP A 9 25.08 -10.89 -62.25
C ASP A 9 26.47 -10.49 -61.68
N THR A 10 26.64 -10.63 -60.36
CA THR A 10 27.91 -10.38 -59.64
C THR A 10 28.99 -11.46 -59.86
N SER A 11 28.71 -12.53 -60.61
CA SER A 11 29.70 -13.60 -60.91
C SER A 11 30.83 -13.12 -61.82
N ARG A 12 30.61 -12.02 -62.55
CA ARG A 12 31.59 -11.38 -63.44
C ARG A 12 32.63 -10.54 -62.72
N LEU A 13 32.45 -10.30 -61.42
CA LEU A 13 33.39 -9.53 -60.61
C LEU A 13 34.47 -10.44 -60.01
N PRO A 14 35.74 -10.03 -60.02
CA PRO A 14 36.81 -10.75 -59.31
C PRO A 14 36.45 -11.01 -57.84
N GLU A 15 36.94 -12.10 -57.26
CA GLU A 15 36.66 -12.41 -55.85
C GLU A 15 37.19 -11.34 -54.89
N ASN A 16 38.35 -10.76 -55.22
CA ASN A 16 38.98 -9.68 -54.48
C ASN A 16 38.53 -8.27 -54.92
N VAL A 17 37.43 -8.14 -55.68
CA VAL A 17 37.03 -6.85 -56.27
C VAL A 17 36.87 -5.73 -55.22
N LEU A 18 36.40 -6.06 -54.00
CA LEU A 18 36.19 -5.10 -52.92
C LEU A 18 37.49 -4.62 -52.25
N GLU A 19 38.60 -5.27 -52.55
CA GLU A 19 39.94 -4.98 -52.01
C GLU A 19 40.83 -4.30 -53.07
N LEU A 20 40.27 -3.96 -54.24
CA LEU A 20 41.01 -3.26 -55.29
C LEU A 20 41.26 -1.79 -54.89
N GLU A 21 42.52 -1.40 -54.99
CA GLU A 21 43.03 -0.06 -54.72
C GLU A 21 44.04 0.37 -55.80
N GLY A 22 44.31 1.68 -55.89
CA GLY A 22 45.29 2.26 -56.81
C GLY A 22 45.04 1.91 -58.29
N GLU A 23 46.12 1.54 -59.00
CA GLU A 23 46.06 1.28 -60.44
C GLU A 23 45.25 0.03 -60.79
N ASP A 24 45.15 -0.93 -59.87
CA ASP A 24 44.35 -2.14 -60.09
C ASP A 24 42.85 -1.84 -60.05
N PHE A 25 42.41 -0.93 -59.17
CA PHE A 25 41.05 -0.39 -59.21
C PHE A 25 40.78 0.32 -60.54
N TYR A 26 41.70 1.18 -61.00
CA TYR A 26 41.52 1.90 -62.26
C TYR A 26 41.51 1.00 -63.49
N ARG A 27 42.33 -0.06 -63.53
CA ARG A 27 42.27 -1.06 -64.61
C ARG A 27 40.93 -1.78 -64.61
N PHE A 28 40.43 -2.14 -63.42
CA PHE A 28 39.12 -2.76 -63.27
C PHE A 28 38.00 -1.83 -63.74
N THR A 29 37.95 -0.57 -63.28
CA THR A 29 36.91 0.39 -63.71
C THR A 29 36.97 0.66 -65.21
N LYS A 30 38.18 0.71 -65.79
CA LYS A 30 38.37 0.90 -67.24
C LYS A 30 37.80 -0.26 -68.03
N SER A 31 37.94 -1.48 -67.52
CA SER A 31 37.44 -2.68 -68.19
C SER A 31 35.91 -2.80 -68.16
N ILE A 32 35.26 -2.32 -67.09
CA ILE A 32 33.81 -2.44 -66.90
C ILE A 32 33.04 -1.22 -67.41
N SER A 33 33.55 -0.02 -67.15
CA SER A 33 32.82 1.24 -67.37
C SER A 33 33.51 2.19 -68.35
N GLY A 34 34.62 1.76 -68.95
CA GLY A 34 35.33 2.50 -69.98
C GLY A 34 36.31 3.56 -69.48
N VAL A 35 37.04 4.15 -70.43
CA VAL A 35 38.18 5.04 -70.17
C VAL A 35 37.75 6.36 -69.53
N LEU A 36 36.66 6.96 -70.03
CA LEU A 36 36.20 8.28 -69.58
C LEU A 36 35.77 8.28 -68.11
N LEU A 37 35.04 7.25 -67.66
CA LEU A 37 34.67 7.15 -66.24
C LEU A 37 35.90 6.99 -65.36
N THR A 38 36.88 6.21 -65.81
CA THR A 38 38.13 6.00 -65.08
C THR A 38 38.95 7.29 -64.96
N GLU A 39 38.98 8.12 -66.00
CA GLU A 39 39.62 9.45 -65.94
C GLU A 39 38.92 10.37 -64.91
N VAL A 40 37.59 10.36 -64.84
CA VAL A 40 36.82 11.11 -63.81
C VAL A 40 37.19 10.67 -62.39
N LEU A 41 37.39 9.36 -62.17
CA LEU A 41 37.80 8.84 -60.86
C LEU A 41 39.26 9.19 -60.53
N LYS A 42 40.17 9.10 -61.51
CA LYS A 42 41.59 9.46 -61.35
C LYS A 42 41.77 10.92 -60.94
N VAL A 43 41.04 11.85 -61.56
CA VAL A 43 41.15 13.28 -61.24
C VAL A 43 40.66 13.59 -59.81
N GLN A 44 39.78 12.76 -59.26
CA GLN A 44 39.25 12.92 -57.90
C GLN A 44 40.01 12.13 -56.83
N ASN A 45 41.09 11.42 -57.21
CA ASN A 45 41.76 10.44 -56.32
C ASN A 45 40.78 9.43 -55.69
N ILE A 46 39.74 9.05 -56.44
CA ILE A 46 38.89 7.92 -56.06
C ILE A 46 39.60 6.68 -56.57
N ASP A 47 40.46 6.10 -55.75
CA ASP A 47 41.40 5.05 -56.13
C ASP A 47 41.08 3.68 -55.53
N SER A 48 39.99 3.55 -54.77
CA SER A 48 39.56 2.28 -54.19
C SER A 48 38.05 2.07 -54.33
N VAL A 49 37.62 0.80 -54.28
CA VAL A 49 36.19 0.46 -54.24
C VAL A 49 35.50 1.05 -53.01
N PHE A 50 36.19 1.11 -51.87
CA PHE A 50 35.66 1.69 -50.65
C PHE A 50 35.32 3.18 -50.82
N ILE A 51 36.26 3.98 -51.33
CA ILE A 51 36.03 5.42 -51.57
C ILE A 51 34.95 5.60 -52.63
N PHE A 52 34.98 4.80 -53.70
CA PHE A 52 33.99 4.85 -54.77
C PHE A 52 32.55 4.63 -54.26
N LEU A 53 32.33 3.68 -53.35
CA LEU A 53 31.01 3.39 -52.79
C LEU A 53 30.50 4.45 -51.80
N GLN A 54 31.40 5.23 -51.19
CA GLN A 54 31.04 6.32 -50.28
C GLN A 54 30.76 7.65 -51.00
N THR A 55 31.28 7.83 -52.21
CA THR A 55 31.06 9.04 -52.99
C THR A 55 29.62 9.09 -53.52
N LYS A 56 28.88 10.14 -53.15
CA LYS A 56 27.46 10.29 -53.53
C LYS A 56 27.28 10.57 -55.01
N ASP A 57 28.06 11.50 -55.56
CA ASP A 57 28.05 11.85 -56.99
C ASP A 57 29.46 12.24 -57.46
N ILE A 58 30.06 11.41 -58.32
CA ILE A 58 31.39 11.64 -58.87
C ILE A 58 31.41 12.74 -59.95
N PHE A 59 30.25 13.20 -60.43
CA PHE A 59 30.17 14.23 -61.46
C PHE A 59 30.00 15.63 -60.89
N GLU A 60 29.82 15.76 -59.57
CA GLU A 60 29.71 17.06 -58.90
C GLU A 60 30.94 17.95 -59.10
N ILE A 61 32.12 17.35 -59.30
CA ILE A 61 33.37 18.07 -59.55
C ILE A 61 33.30 19.00 -60.78
N PHE A 62 32.42 18.73 -61.75
CA PHE A 62 32.30 19.56 -62.97
C PHE A 62 31.51 20.86 -62.76
N LYS A 63 30.96 21.10 -61.56
CA LYS A 63 30.42 22.40 -61.15
C LYS A 63 31.52 23.44 -60.90
N TYR A 64 32.77 23.01 -60.67
CA TYR A 64 33.89 23.90 -60.41
C TYR A 64 34.57 24.35 -61.71
N ASN A 65 34.84 25.65 -61.82
CA ASN A 65 35.60 26.21 -62.93
C ASN A 65 37.11 25.95 -62.74
N SER A 66 37.59 24.84 -63.31
CA SER A 66 39.01 24.47 -63.30
C SER A 66 39.55 24.27 -64.71
N ILE A 67 40.72 24.85 -64.98
CA ILE A 67 41.44 24.68 -66.26
C ILE A 67 41.78 23.21 -66.49
N THR A 68 42.14 22.48 -65.43
CA THR A 68 42.50 21.06 -65.46
C THR A 68 41.32 20.15 -65.83
N LEU A 69 40.08 20.60 -65.59
CA LEU A 69 38.87 19.83 -65.87
C LEU A 69 38.29 20.11 -67.26
N ARG A 70 38.77 21.15 -67.97
CA ARG A 70 38.15 21.65 -69.20
C ARG A 70 38.08 20.60 -70.31
N ASP A 71 39.19 19.91 -70.55
CA ASP A 71 39.28 18.88 -71.59
C ASP A 71 38.44 17.65 -71.26
N LEU A 72 38.35 17.29 -69.98
CA LEU A 72 37.52 16.17 -69.52
C LEU A 72 36.04 16.53 -69.57
N LYS A 73 35.68 17.76 -69.18
CA LYS A 73 34.32 18.31 -69.22
C LYS A 73 33.73 18.27 -70.64
N LEU A 74 34.52 18.63 -71.66
CA LEU A 74 34.12 18.52 -73.07
C LEU A 74 33.89 17.08 -73.56
N LYS A 75 34.58 16.10 -72.98
CA LYS A 75 34.45 14.68 -73.37
C LYS A 75 33.24 14.00 -72.74
N ILE A 76 32.93 14.31 -71.49
CA ILE A 76 31.93 13.61 -70.69
C ILE A 76 30.52 14.21 -70.77
N GLY A 77 30.39 15.47 -71.19
CA GLY A 77 29.11 16.19 -71.16
C GLY A 77 29.09 17.37 -72.13
N PHE A 78 28.06 18.21 -71.99
CA PHE A 78 27.88 19.45 -72.74
C PHE A 78 27.30 20.53 -71.82
N ASP A 79 27.69 21.78 -72.05
CA ASP A 79 27.09 22.93 -71.38
C ASP A 79 25.74 23.24 -72.05
N VAL A 80 24.71 23.50 -71.24
CA VAL A 80 23.36 23.88 -71.68
C VAL A 80 23.24 25.40 -71.66
N GLU A 81 22.36 25.99 -72.50
CA GLU A 81 22.21 27.44 -72.68
C GLU A 81 21.97 28.23 -71.37
N ASP A 82 21.44 27.57 -70.33
CA ASP A 82 21.21 28.15 -68.99
C ASP A 82 22.45 28.12 -68.05
N GLY A 83 23.62 27.74 -68.55
CA GLY A 83 24.87 27.68 -67.78
C GLY A 83 25.06 26.43 -66.91
N GLU A 84 24.11 25.48 -66.95
CA GLU A 84 24.24 24.17 -66.31
C GLU A 84 25.00 23.16 -67.20
N PHE A 85 25.86 22.35 -66.58
CA PHE A 85 26.58 21.28 -67.26
C PHE A 85 25.84 19.94 -67.14
N GLN A 86 25.55 19.30 -68.27
CA GLN A 86 24.94 17.97 -68.30
C GLN A 86 25.92 16.89 -68.75
N VAL A 87 26.04 15.84 -67.94
CA VAL A 87 26.82 14.64 -68.26
C VAL A 87 26.05 13.76 -69.23
N LYS A 88 26.73 13.21 -70.24
CA LYS A 88 26.15 12.26 -71.19
C LYS A 88 25.50 11.11 -70.45
N HIS A 89 24.22 10.86 -70.73
CA HIS A 89 23.41 9.87 -70.02
C HIS A 89 24.03 8.48 -69.97
N GLY A 90 24.71 8.05 -71.04
CA GLY A 90 25.42 6.76 -71.07
C GLY A 90 26.53 6.61 -70.03
N LEU A 91 27.27 7.67 -69.71
CA LEU A 91 28.29 7.66 -68.65
C LEU A 91 27.66 7.57 -67.26
N LYS A 92 26.53 8.24 -67.06
CA LYS A 92 25.76 8.17 -65.81
C LYS A 92 25.24 6.75 -65.57
N LEU A 93 24.69 6.10 -66.60
CA LEU A 93 24.26 4.70 -66.52
C LEU A 93 25.42 3.74 -66.24
N GLN A 94 26.60 3.98 -66.83
CA GLN A 94 27.80 3.16 -66.58
C GLN A 94 28.30 3.30 -65.13
N TYR A 95 28.23 4.49 -64.55
CA TYR A 95 28.53 4.73 -63.14
C TYR A 95 27.52 4.03 -62.23
N GLU A 96 26.23 4.24 -62.48
CA GLU A 96 25.15 3.64 -61.68
C GLU A 96 25.20 2.11 -61.73
N TYR A 97 25.48 1.55 -62.91
CA TYR A 97 25.65 0.10 -63.09
C TYR A 97 26.82 -0.45 -62.27
N LEU A 98 28.00 0.19 -62.35
CA LEU A 98 29.17 -0.23 -61.57
C LEU A 98 28.95 -0.08 -60.06
N SER A 99 28.36 1.04 -59.62
CA SER A 99 28.00 1.28 -58.22
C SER A 99 27.05 0.22 -57.70
N LYS A 100 26.01 -0.13 -58.48
CA LYS A 100 25.06 -1.17 -58.12
C LYS A 100 25.72 -2.55 -58.02
N LEU A 101 26.58 -2.92 -58.97
CA LEU A 101 27.30 -4.20 -58.95
C LEU A 101 28.24 -4.33 -57.74
N LEU A 102 29.00 -3.28 -57.43
CA LEU A 102 29.93 -3.28 -56.29
C LEU A 102 29.18 -3.28 -54.94
N LYS A 103 28.05 -2.56 -54.83
CA LYS A 103 27.17 -2.62 -53.64
C LYS A 103 26.63 -4.02 -53.41
N LEU A 104 26.08 -4.67 -54.45
CA LEU A 104 25.58 -6.04 -54.36
C LEU A 104 26.68 -7.02 -53.90
N LYS A 105 27.91 -6.88 -54.39
CA LYS A 105 29.04 -7.71 -53.96
C LYS A 105 29.46 -7.43 -52.51
N SER A 106 29.44 -6.17 -52.09
CA SER A 106 29.70 -5.74 -50.71
C SER A 106 28.68 -6.33 -49.74
N ASP A 107 27.40 -6.24 -50.10
CA ASP A 107 26.29 -6.79 -49.32
C ASP A 107 26.42 -8.32 -49.21
N GLN A 108 26.80 -9.02 -50.28
CA GLN A 108 27.08 -10.47 -50.24
C GLN A 108 28.25 -10.84 -49.31
N LYS A 109 29.31 -10.01 -49.22
CA LYS A 109 30.44 -10.23 -48.28
C LYS A 109 30.01 -9.98 -46.84
N TYR A 110 29.16 -8.98 -46.60
CA TYR A 110 28.58 -8.68 -45.28
C TYR A 110 27.61 -9.78 -44.82
N ILE A 111 26.78 -10.30 -45.72
CA ILE A 111 25.86 -11.41 -45.46
C ILE A 111 26.61 -12.71 -45.10
N LYS A 112 27.80 -12.95 -45.68
CA LYS A 112 28.65 -14.11 -45.33
C LYS A 112 29.33 -14.01 -43.97
N SER A 113 29.54 -12.81 -43.40
CA SER A 113 30.07 -12.65 -42.04
C SER A 113 28.98 -12.55 -40.96
N SER A 114 27.71 -12.35 -41.34
CA SER A 114 26.54 -12.23 -40.45
C SER A 114 25.54 -13.40 -40.53
N SER A 115 25.81 -14.44 -41.32
CA SER A 115 24.85 -15.52 -41.59
C SER A 115 24.51 -16.39 -40.38
N LEU A 116 25.35 -16.44 -39.34
CA LEU A 116 25.02 -17.18 -38.11
C LEU A 116 24.01 -16.46 -37.19
N THR A 117 23.74 -15.17 -37.41
CA THR A 117 22.95 -14.33 -36.49
C THR A 117 21.52 -14.08 -36.99
N TYR A 118 21.31 -13.94 -38.31
CA TYR A 118 19.98 -13.70 -38.88
C TYR A 118 19.11 -14.96 -38.97
N GLU A 119 19.68 -16.12 -39.31
CA GLU A 119 18.92 -17.39 -39.34
C GLU A 119 18.30 -17.72 -37.98
N LYS A 120 19.01 -17.47 -36.88
CA LYS A 120 18.49 -17.69 -35.51
C LYS A 120 17.37 -16.72 -35.15
N ILE A 121 17.46 -15.46 -35.59
CA ILE A 121 16.44 -14.44 -35.32
C ILE A 121 15.18 -14.73 -36.15
N ASP A 122 15.31 -15.05 -37.44
CA ASP A 122 14.14 -15.39 -38.29
C ASP A 122 13.43 -16.66 -37.82
N ILE A 123 14.18 -17.70 -37.39
CA ILE A 123 13.59 -18.91 -36.80
C ILE A 123 12.89 -18.59 -35.46
N LEU A 124 13.46 -17.70 -34.64
CA LEU A 124 12.81 -17.23 -33.40
C LEU A 124 11.56 -16.39 -33.68
N LEU A 125 11.60 -15.49 -34.67
CA LEU A 125 10.49 -14.62 -35.04
C LEU A 125 9.34 -15.40 -35.69
N GLN A 126 9.64 -16.45 -36.46
CA GLN A 126 8.63 -17.39 -36.97
C GLN A 126 7.99 -18.22 -35.84
N ARG A 127 8.75 -18.53 -34.78
CA ARG A 127 8.26 -19.27 -33.61
C ARG A 127 7.38 -18.45 -32.66
N TYR A 128 7.48 -17.12 -32.69
CA TYR A 128 6.71 -16.19 -31.85
C TYR A 128 6.03 -15.10 -32.69
N PRO A 129 4.88 -15.40 -33.34
CA PRO A 129 4.22 -14.49 -34.28
C PRO A 129 3.85 -13.13 -33.68
N PHE A 130 3.49 -13.10 -32.39
CA PHE A 130 3.17 -11.87 -31.67
C PHE A 130 4.38 -10.93 -31.55
N LEU A 131 5.57 -11.48 -31.33
CA LEU A 131 6.81 -10.70 -31.23
C LEU A 131 7.18 -10.11 -32.60
N LEU A 132 6.98 -10.87 -33.68
CA LEU A 132 7.17 -10.40 -35.05
C LEU A 132 6.21 -9.25 -35.38
N SER A 133 4.93 -9.35 -34.99
CA SER A 133 3.98 -8.24 -35.15
C SER A 133 4.38 -6.98 -34.37
N LEU A 134 4.90 -7.15 -33.14
CA LEU A 134 5.34 -6.05 -32.28
C LEU A 134 6.58 -5.33 -32.85
N LEU A 135 7.55 -6.08 -33.37
CA LEU A 135 8.75 -5.55 -33.99
C LEU A 135 8.44 -4.86 -35.33
N ASN A 136 7.62 -5.48 -36.17
CA ASN A 136 7.17 -4.89 -37.42
C ASN A 136 6.36 -3.60 -37.18
N PHE A 137 5.57 -3.52 -36.11
CA PHE A 137 4.88 -2.30 -35.71
C PHE A 137 5.90 -1.18 -35.35
N HIS A 138 6.96 -1.52 -34.62
CA HIS A 138 7.98 -0.54 -34.23
C HIS A 138 8.89 -0.07 -35.39
N GLU A 139 9.18 -0.95 -36.35
CA GLU A 139 10.00 -0.61 -37.52
C GLU A 139 9.24 0.20 -38.58
N ASN A 140 7.93 -0.02 -38.73
CA ASN A 140 7.13 0.64 -39.77
C ASN A 140 6.61 2.02 -39.37
N GLU A 141 6.38 2.28 -38.09
CA GLU A 141 6.12 3.62 -37.61
C GLU A 141 7.43 4.19 -37.04
N ASN A 142 7.96 5.26 -37.65
CA ASN A 142 9.01 6.11 -37.05
C ASN A 142 8.48 6.79 -35.78
N ILE A 143 8.04 6.04 -34.77
CA ILE A 143 7.53 6.54 -33.48
C ILE A 143 8.75 6.95 -32.65
N ILE A 144 9.41 8.02 -33.07
CA ILE A 144 10.16 8.90 -32.18
C ILE A 144 9.12 9.85 -31.57
N ASN A 145 8.19 9.30 -30.79
CA ASN A 145 7.17 10.09 -30.11
C ASN A 145 7.20 9.70 -28.63
N ASP A 146 7.44 10.68 -27.76
CA ASP A 146 7.64 10.53 -26.31
C ASP A 146 6.48 9.83 -25.57
N GLN A 147 5.35 9.59 -26.25
CA GLN A 147 4.15 8.99 -25.66
C GLN A 147 4.28 7.49 -25.32
N HIS A 148 5.27 6.77 -25.84
CA HIS A 148 5.43 5.31 -25.65
C HIS A 148 6.84 4.87 -25.21
N GLU A 149 7.55 5.70 -24.42
CA GLU A 149 8.94 5.47 -23.98
C GLU A 149 9.19 4.06 -23.39
N PHE A 150 8.25 3.51 -22.61
CA PHE A 150 8.42 2.19 -21.99
C PHE A 150 8.33 1.06 -23.01
N LEU A 151 7.42 1.17 -23.99
CA LEU A 151 7.27 0.17 -25.03
C LEU A 151 8.52 0.13 -25.91
N THR A 152 9.04 1.30 -26.30
CA THR A 152 10.32 1.42 -27.03
C THR A 152 11.47 0.80 -26.24
N LEU A 153 11.56 1.06 -24.92
CA LEU A 153 12.58 0.46 -24.06
C LEU A 153 12.46 -1.07 -23.98
N LEU A 154 11.24 -1.60 -23.88
CA LEU A 154 10.97 -3.04 -23.83
C LEU A 154 11.38 -3.71 -25.14
N ILE A 155 10.98 -3.16 -26.29
CA ILE A 155 11.31 -3.70 -27.61
C ILE A 155 12.83 -3.69 -27.82
N ASN A 156 13.49 -2.56 -27.55
CA ASN A 156 14.95 -2.47 -27.65
C ASN A 156 15.68 -3.50 -26.76
N THR A 157 15.13 -3.78 -25.57
CA THR A 157 15.70 -4.80 -24.67
C THR A 157 15.56 -6.20 -25.26
N ILE A 158 14.39 -6.51 -25.84
CA ILE A 158 14.15 -7.80 -26.51
C ILE A 158 15.11 -7.96 -27.69
N THR A 159 15.19 -6.98 -28.58
CA THR A 159 16.07 -7.03 -29.77
C THR A 159 17.53 -7.22 -29.38
N LYS A 160 18.03 -6.50 -28.35
CA LYS A 160 19.40 -6.66 -27.84
C LYS A 160 19.66 -8.04 -27.23
N ASN A 161 18.70 -8.57 -26.47
CA ASN A 161 18.85 -9.86 -25.82
C ASN A 161 18.80 -11.03 -26.82
N LEU A 162 17.96 -10.93 -27.85
CA LEU A 162 17.84 -11.96 -28.89
C LEU A 162 18.97 -11.90 -29.93
N SER A 163 19.54 -10.73 -30.20
CA SER A 163 20.71 -10.56 -31.08
C SER A 163 22.05 -10.89 -30.41
N SER A 164 22.07 -11.05 -29.08
CA SER A 164 23.25 -11.48 -28.34
C SER A 164 23.63 -12.93 -28.68
N ALA A 165 24.88 -13.16 -29.07
CA ALA A 165 25.44 -14.49 -29.32
C ALA A 165 25.38 -15.42 -28.08
N ASN A 166 25.23 -14.85 -26.88
CA ASN A 166 25.09 -15.57 -25.62
C ASN A 166 23.66 -15.51 -25.10
N ALA A 167 22.83 -16.48 -25.51
CA ALA A 167 21.45 -16.65 -25.04
C ALA A 167 21.33 -16.90 -23.51
N SER A 168 22.45 -17.17 -22.83
CA SER A 168 22.50 -17.43 -21.38
C SER A 168 22.71 -16.19 -20.50
N ARG A 169 22.91 -15.00 -21.08
CA ARG A 169 23.20 -13.76 -20.33
C ARG A 169 22.39 -12.56 -20.83
N TYR A 170 21.07 -12.64 -20.74
CA TYR A 170 20.20 -11.49 -20.98
C TYR A 170 20.47 -10.37 -19.97
N ARG A 171 20.48 -9.13 -20.46
CA ARG A 171 20.68 -7.93 -19.66
C ARG A 171 19.40 -7.11 -19.69
N TYR A 172 19.04 -6.55 -18.54
CA TYR A 172 17.80 -5.81 -18.37
C TYR A 172 18.08 -4.46 -17.74
N ASP A 173 17.44 -3.42 -18.29
CA ASP A 173 17.42 -2.09 -17.71
C ASP A 173 16.71 -2.10 -16.34
N ASN A 174 17.06 -1.15 -15.46
CA ASN A 174 16.43 -1.05 -14.14
C ASN A 174 14.92 -0.80 -14.23
N LYS A 175 14.43 -0.04 -15.23
CA LYS A 175 13.00 0.18 -15.45
C LYS A 175 12.28 -1.12 -15.81
N ILE A 176 12.89 -1.99 -16.62
CA ILE A 176 12.37 -3.33 -16.96
C ILE A 176 12.38 -4.24 -15.74
N LYS A 177 13.45 -4.19 -14.93
CA LYS A 177 13.49 -4.94 -13.65
C LYS A 177 12.38 -4.49 -12.70
N SER A 178 12.15 -3.19 -12.56
CA SER A 178 11.05 -2.65 -11.73
C SER A 178 9.69 -3.10 -12.25
N PHE A 179 9.46 -3.02 -13.57
CA PHE A 179 8.23 -3.54 -14.19
C PHE A 179 8.05 -5.04 -13.93
N ALA A 180 9.10 -5.84 -14.11
CA ALA A 180 9.07 -7.28 -13.90
C ALA A 180 8.74 -7.64 -12.44
N VAL A 181 9.31 -6.91 -11.47
CA VAL A 181 8.99 -7.08 -10.05
C VAL A 181 7.54 -6.69 -9.77
N CYS A 182 7.04 -5.57 -10.32
CA CYS A 182 5.63 -5.18 -10.19
C CYS A 182 4.68 -6.24 -10.77
N LEU A 183 4.98 -6.73 -11.98
CA LEU A 183 4.20 -7.76 -12.64
C LEU A 183 4.18 -9.06 -11.83
N TYR A 184 5.33 -9.47 -11.28
CA TYR A 184 5.42 -10.66 -10.43
C TYR A 184 4.65 -10.49 -9.11
N ILE A 185 4.72 -9.33 -8.46
CA ILE A 185 4.01 -9.11 -7.19
C ILE A 185 2.49 -9.00 -7.40
N LEU A 186 2.05 -8.30 -8.45
CA LEU A 186 0.62 -8.06 -8.71
C LEU A 186 -0.06 -9.24 -9.42
N GLY A 187 0.64 -9.87 -10.36
CA GLY A 187 0.12 -10.99 -11.16
C GLY A 187 0.48 -12.37 -10.61
N GLY A 188 1.40 -12.46 -9.64
CA GLY A 188 1.87 -13.74 -9.12
C GLY A 188 2.77 -14.51 -10.10
N LYS A 189 3.29 -15.66 -9.64
CA LYS A 189 4.24 -16.50 -10.39
C LYS A 189 3.68 -16.96 -11.74
N THR A 190 2.43 -17.43 -11.76
CA THR A 190 1.80 -17.99 -12.96
C THR A 190 1.65 -16.97 -14.08
N THR A 191 1.11 -15.78 -13.77
CA THR A 191 0.98 -14.71 -14.78
C THR A 191 2.34 -14.22 -15.25
N TYR A 192 3.31 -14.09 -14.32
CA TYR A 192 4.66 -13.68 -14.67
C TYR A 192 5.34 -14.66 -15.64
N GLU A 193 5.33 -15.95 -15.32
CA GLU A 193 5.92 -16.99 -16.16
C GLU A 193 5.20 -17.10 -17.51
N TYR A 194 3.86 -17.00 -17.53
CA TYR A 194 3.11 -16.98 -18.78
C TYR A 194 3.58 -15.85 -19.70
N VAL A 195 3.72 -14.62 -19.18
CA VAL A 195 4.22 -13.49 -19.99
C VAL A 195 5.68 -13.71 -20.40
N ARG A 196 6.54 -14.19 -19.49
CA ARG A 196 7.97 -14.42 -19.75
C ARG A 196 8.21 -15.45 -20.86
N LEU A 197 7.44 -16.54 -20.87
CA LEU A 197 7.57 -17.61 -21.87
C LEU A 197 7.06 -17.17 -23.25
N ASN A 198 6.05 -16.30 -23.30
CA ASN A 198 5.50 -15.79 -24.56
C ASN A 198 6.25 -14.56 -25.11
N LEU A 199 7.07 -13.89 -24.28
CA LEU A 199 7.92 -12.76 -24.67
C LEU A 199 9.39 -13.05 -24.33
N PRO A 200 10.06 -13.94 -25.10
CA PRO A 200 11.45 -14.33 -24.82
C PRO A 200 12.39 -13.12 -24.88
N GLY A 201 13.30 -13.02 -23.92
CA GLY A 201 14.25 -11.91 -23.81
C GLY A 201 13.68 -10.61 -23.22
N ALA A 202 12.36 -10.54 -22.96
CA ALA A 202 11.70 -9.34 -22.42
C ALA A 202 11.85 -9.21 -20.90
N LEU A 203 11.68 -10.31 -20.16
CA LEU A 203 11.61 -10.31 -18.70
C LEU A 203 12.68 -11.23 -18.07
N PRO A 204 13.24 -10.87 -16.89
CA PRO A 204 14.19 -11.71 -16.14
C PRO A 204 13.62 -13.07 -15.72
N ASN A 205 14.49 -14.03 -15.39
CA ASN A 205 14.06 -15.29 -14.78
C ASN A 205 13.67 -15.13 -13.30
N LEU A 206 12.97 -16.13 -12.73
CA LEU A 206 12.51 -16.11 -11.34
C LEU A 206 13.66 -15.96 -10.33
N THR A 207 14.81 -16.58 -10.57
CA THR A 207 15.99 -16.45 -9.69
C THR A 207 16.44 -14.99 -9.59
N THR A 208 16.46 -14.27 -10.72
CA THR A 208 16.79 -12.85 -10.76
C THR A 208 15.72 -12.01 -10.07
N ILE A 209 14.43 -12.30 -10.29
CA ILE A 209 13.34 -11.58 -9.61
C ILE A 209 13.38 -11.79 -8.10
N ASN A 210 13.56 -13.03 -7.65
CA ASN A 210 13.69 -13.36 -6.23
C ASN A 210 14.92 -12.68 -5.64
N SER A 211 16.05 -12.65 -6.34
CA SER A 211 17.22 -11.90 -5.90
C SER A 211 16.98 -10.39 -5.84
N LEU A 212 16.26 -9.81 -6.80
CA LEU A 212 15.90 -8.38 -6.78
C LEU A 212 14.97 -8.04 -5.61
N ILE A 213 14.01 -8.91 -5.33
CA ILE A 213 13.14 -8.76 -4.15
C ILE A 213 13.97 -8.92 -2.89
N GLN A 214 14.81 -9.96 -2.79
CA GLN A 214 15.64 -10.29 -1.63
C GLN A 214 16.73 -9.27 -1.31
N ASN A 215 17.30 -8.63 -2.33
CA ASN A 215 18.30 -7.59 -2.18
C ASN A 215 17.69 -6.22 -1.89
N ASN A 216 16.37 -6.08 -1.97
CA ASN A 216 15.72 -4.85 -1.54
C ASN A 216 15.79 -4.73 -0.02
N ASP A 217 16.29 -3.58 0.47
CA ASP A 217 16.49 -3.29 1.89
C ASP A 217 15.17 -3.18 2.67
N ASP A 218 13.99 -3.32 2.07
CA ASP A 218 12.70 -3.17 2.76
C ASP A 218 12.23 -4.38 3.60
N ASN A 219 13.14 -5.25 4.05
CA ASN A 219 12.80 -6.35 4.96
C ASN A 219 12.20 -5.86 6.28
N LEU A 220 11.17 -6.58 6.74
CA LEU A 220 10.53 -6.38 8.05
C LEU A 220 10.83 -7.62 8.91
N THR A 221 11.59 -7.41 9.98
CA THR A 221 11.85 -8.43 11.01
C THR A 221 10.79 -8.34 12.09
N GLU A 222 10.37 -9.47 12.65
CA GLU A 222 9.39 -9.49 13.76
C GLU A 222 9.90 -8.66 14.94
N GLY A 223 9.11 -7.67 15.36
CA GLY A 223 9.38 -6.83 16.53
C GLY A 223 10.40 -5.71 16.31
N GLU A 224 11.05 -5.64 15.14
CA GLU A 224 12.04 -4.60 14.85
C GLU A 224 11.39 -3.29 14.40
N PHE A 225 11.78 -2.17 15.02
CA PHE A 225 11.38 -0.82 14.61
C PHE A 225 12.37 -0.21 13.63
N ARG A 226 11.90 0.11 12.42
CA ARG A 226 12.75 0.54 11.29
C ARG A 226 12.94 2.06 11.21
N PHE A 227 13.32 2.71 12.31
CA PHE A 227 13.41 4.18 12.39
C PHE A 227 14.35 4.81 11.34
N ASN A 228 15.51 4.20 11.09
CA ASN A 228 16.45 4.69 10.08
C ASN A 228 15.85 4.67 8.66
N LYS A 229 15.07 3.63 8.33
CA LYS A 229 14.44 3.47 7.02
C LYS A 229 13.26 4.42 6.88
N MET A 230 12.45 4.56 7.94
CA MET A 230 11.39 5.56 8.03
C MET A 230 11.93 6.97 7.77
N ALA A 231 13.01 7.36 8.46
CA ALA A 231 13.59 8.69 8.29
C ALA A 231 14.12 8.94 6.87
N LYS A 232 14.83 7.96 6.27
CA LYS A 232 15.26 8.02 4.87
C LYS A 232 14.07 8.16 3.91
N TYR A 233 13.02 7.38 4.15
CA TYR A 233 11.78 7.40 3.36
C TYR A 233 11.12 8.79 3.42
N LEU A 234 10.85 9.31 4.62
CA LEU A 234 10.20 10.62 4.78
C LEU A 234 11.06 11.78 4.23
N ASN A 235 12.37 11.72 4.44
CA ASN A 235 13.31 12.72 3.89
C ASN A 235 13.32 12.73 2.36
N SER A 236 13.13 11.57 1.70
CA SER A 236 13.01 11.49 0.23
C SER A 236 11.81 12.27 -0.32
N PHE A 237 10.79 12.50 0.51
CA PHE A 237 9.62 13.32 0.18
C PHE A 237 9.69 14.74 0.76
N GLY A 238 10.77 15.11 1.45
CA GLY A 238 10.88 16.39 2.14
C GLY A 238 9.92 16.54 3.33
N VAL A 239 9.42 15.43 3.89
CA VAL A 239 8.45 15.41 4.97
C VAL A 239 9.15 15.29 6.32
N ARG A 240 8.81 16.18 7.27
CA ARG A 240 9.34 16.17 8.64
C ARG A 240 8.29 15.87 9.71
N HIS A 241 7.01 15.98 9.36
CA HIS A 241 5.88 15.71 10.26
C HIS A 241 5.16 14.45 9.80
N ALA A 242 4.82 13.59 10.75
CA ALA A 242 4.04 12.39 10.48
C ALA A 242 3.10 12.08 11.65
N TYR A 243 2.11 11.23 11.38
CA TYR A 243 1.17 10.73 12.36
C TYR A 243 1.30 9.22 12.46
N CYS A 244 1.26 8.64 13.66
CA CYS A 244 1.41 7.19 13.82
C CYS A 244 0.06 6.54 14.10
N ALA A 245 -0.20 5.41 13.47
CA ALA A 245 -1.35 4.56 13.73
C ALA A 245 -0.87 3.22 14.30
N GLU A 246 -1.56 2.72 15.31
CA GLU A 246 -1.35 1.39 15.89
C GLU A 246 -2.65 0.60 15.86
N ASP A 247 -2.59 -0.63 15.36
CA ASP A 247 -3.76 -1.50 15.30
C ASP A 247 -3.37 -2.99 15.24
N CYS A 248 -4.31 -3.86 15.62
CA CYS A 248 -4.15 -5.30 15.66
C CYS A 248 -5.11 -6.01 14.70
N THR A 249 -4.68 -7.16 14.16
CA THR A 249 -5.57 -8.01 13.35
C THR A 249 -5.40 -9.49 13.68
N GLY A 250 -6.47 -10.27 13.52
CA GLY A 250 -6.44 -11.72 13.70
C GLY A 250 -5.53 -12.43 12.69
N VAL A 251 -4.75 -13.40 13.16
CA VAL A 251 -3.83 -14.20 12.35
C VAL A 251 -3.96 -15.70 12.61
N VAL A 252 -3.53 -16.50 11.64
CA VAL A 252 -3.47 -17.96 11.79
C VAL A 252 -2.37 -18.30 12.79
N ARG A 253 -2.75 -18.99 13.88
CA ARG A 253 -1.86 -19.40 14.99
C ARG A 253 -0.90 -20.53 14.57
N ARG A 254 0.11 -20.20 13.76
CA ARG A 254 1.10 -21.17 13.24
C ARG A 254 2.52 -20.63 13.41
N ILE A 255 3.40 -21.51 13.89
CA ILE A 255 4.82 -21.23 14.04
C ILE A 255 5.55 -21.57 12.73
N LYS A 256 6.41 -20.66 12.26
CA LYS A 256 7.28 -20.87 11.11
C LYS A 256 8.72 -20.51 11.45
N TYR A 257 9.65 -21.20 10.80
CA TYR A 257 11.08 -20.89 10.93
C TYR A 257 11.46 -19.89 9.83
N ASP A 258 12.05 -18.77 10.22
CA ASP A 258 12.66 -17.81 9.30
C ASP A 258 14.17 -18.05 9.19
N THR A 259 14.60 -18.43 7.99
CA THR A 259 16.01 -18.68 7.66
C THR A 259 16.86 -17.42 7.70
N HIS A 260 16.29 -16.23 7.46
CA HIS A 260 17.06 -14.99 7.39
C HIS A 260 17.54 -14.55 8.77
N THR A 261 16.63 -14.55 9.75
CA THR A 261 16.94 -14.17 11.13
C THR A 261 17.40 -15.34 11.99
N ASN A 262 17.26 -16.58 11.48
CA ASN A 262 17.45 -17.81 12.24
C ASN A 262 16.56 -17.83 13.49
N SER A 263 15.27 -17.52 13.33
CA SER A 263 14.32 -17.41 14.44
C SER A 263 12.98 -18.08 14.13
N PHE A 264 12.20 -18.34 15.17
CA PHE A 264 10.86 -18.94 15.08
C PHE A 264 9.79 -17.86 15.26
N ILE A 265 8.99 -17.65 14.21
CA ILE A 265 7.98 -16.59 14.12
C ILE A 265 6.59 -17.18 14.36
N GLY A 266 5.73 -16.43 15.06
CA GLY A 266 4.32 -16.79 15.29
C GLY A 266 3.97 -17.09 16.75
N PHE A 267 4.95 -17.06 17.65
CA PHE A 267 4.71 -16.99 19.09
C PHE A 267 4.31 -15.57 19.48
N SER A 268 3.60 -15.40 20.60
CA SER A 268 3.41 -14.07 21.18
C SER A 268 4.76 -13.49 21.59
N THR A 269 5.20 -12.43 20.91
CA THR A 269 6.49 -11.78 21.15
C THR A 269 6.51 -11.16 22.54
N PRO A 270 7.50 -11.47 23.39
CA PRO A 270 7.62 -10.86 24.71
C PRO A 270 7.79 -9.34 24.63
N LEU A 271 7.09 -8.63 25.50
CA LEU A 271 7.12 -7.18 25.60
C LEU A 271 7.87 -6.77 26.88
N TYR A 272 8.95 -6.00 26.73
CA TYR A 272 9.70 -5.42 27.84
C TYR A 272 9.35 -3.93 27.95
N GLY A 273 8.49 -3.59 28.90
CA GLY A 273 7.94 -2.23 29.01
C GLY A 273 7.16 -1.83 27.75
N GLY A 274 6.36 -2.75 27.20
CA GLY A 274 5.58 -2.57 25.98
C GLY A 274 6.34 -2.63 24.65
N ILE A 275 7.67 -2.71 24.69
CA ILE A 275 8.50 -2.81 23.49
C ILE A 275 8.74 -4.29 23.17
N PRO A 276 8.44 -4.78 21.96
CA PRO A 276 8.73 -6.14 21.55
C PRO A 276 10.24 -6.42 21.50
N SER A 277 10.63 -7.61 21.93
CA SER A 277 12.00 -8.11 21.77
C SER A 277 12.20 -8.72 20.37
N PRO A 278 12.96 -8.09 19.47
CA PRO A 278 13.19 -8.63 18.14
C PRO A 278 13.92 -9.96 18.21
N THR A 279 13.57 -10.91 17.34
CA THR A 279 14.26 -12.22 17.23
C THR A 279 14.36 -13.02 18.54
N HIS A 280 13.43 -12.82 19.48
CA HIS A 280 13.48 -13.44 20.81
C HIS A 280 13.55 -14.97 20.75
N PHE A 281 12.74 -15.59 19.88
CA PHE A 281 12.69 -17.05 19.72
C PHE A 281 13.76 -17.55 18.74
N LYS A 282 15.03 -17.30 19.07
CA LYS A 282 16.18 -17.80 18.33
C LYS A 282 16.88 -18.87 19.15
N THR A 283 16.99 -20.08 18.61
CA THR A 283 17.68 -21.19 19.27
C THR A 283 18.32 -22.14 18.27
N ASP A 284 19.43 -22.74 18.68
CA ASP A 284 20.09 -23.89 18.04
C ASP A 284 19.85 -25.20 18.84
N SER A 285 18.99 -25.17 19.86
CA SER A 285 18.59 -26.31 20.69
C SER A 285 17.17 -26.76 20.36
N ILE A 286 17.03 -28.01 19.92
CA ILE A 286 15.72 -28.61 19.66
C ILE A 286 14.87 -28.74 20.94
N THR A 287 15.53 -28.92 22.09
CA THR A 287 14.86 -29.05 23.40
C THR A 287 14.24 -27.72 23.82
N GLU A 288 14.93 -26.61 23.54
CA GLU A 288 14.42 -25.26 23.82
C GLU A 288 13.24 -24.92 22.90
N LEU A 289 13.32 -25.25 21.60
CA LEU A 289 12.17 -25.10 20.70
C LEU A 289 10.95 -25.89 21.22
N LYS A 290 11.16 -27.13 21.68
CA LYS A 290 10.07 -27.94 22.23
C LYS A 290 9.46 -27.29 23.48
N LEU A 291 10.29 -26.75 24.37
CA LEU A 291 9.84 -26.02 25.55
C LEU A 291 8.92 -24.85 25.17
N TRP A 292 9.30 -24.05 24.18
CA TRP A 292 8.46 -22.93 23.70
C TRP A 292 7.16 -23.42 23.05
N MET A 293 7.20 -24.50 22.27
CA MET A 293 5.99 -25.07 21.65
C MET A 293 4.98 -25.55 22.70
N ASP A 294 5.45 -25.99 23.86
CA ASP A 294 4.60 -26.49 24.96
C ASP A 294 4.16 -25.37 25.93
N GLN A 295 4.99 -24.34 26.16
CA GLN A 295 4.77 -23.33 27.23
C GLN A 295 4.40 -21.94 26.71
N THR A 296 4.76 -21.59 25.47
CA THR A 296 4.56 -20.25 24.93
C THR A 296 3.29 -20.19 24.10
N GLU A 297 2.48 -19.16 24.35
CA GLU A 297 1.26 -18.91 23.58
C GLU A 297 1.60 -18.55 22.12
N LYS A 298 0.86 -19.17 21.18
CA LYS A 298 0.92 -18.78 19.78
C LYS A 298 0.16 -17.47 19.59
N ALA A 299 0.72 -16.53 18.84
CA ALA A 299 0.13 -15.21 18.65
C ALA A 299 -1.28 -15.31 18.02
N PRO A 300 -2.36 -14.91 18.73
CA PRO A 300 -3.68 -14.77 18.13
C PRO A 300 -3.81 -13.54 17.24
N LEU A 301 -3.00 -12.50 17.53
CA LEU A 301 -3.07 -11.19 16.90
C LEU A 301 -1.71 -10.79 16.34
N LEU A 302 -1.73 -10.00 15.27
CA LEU A 302 -0.59 -9.27 14.74
C LEU A 302 -0.79 -7.79 15.03
N ASN A 303 0.13 -7.17 15.76
CA ASN A 303 0.15 -5.73 15.98
C ASN A 303 1.07 -5.06 14.95
N ILE A 304 0.62 -3.95 14.35
CA ILE A 304 1.43 -3.17 13.41
C ILE A 304 1.44 -1.69 13.77
N HIS A 305 2.54 -1.05 13.39
CA HIS A 305 2.77 0.38 13.60
C HIS A 305 2.95 1.01 12.22
N CYS A 306 2.03 1.88 11.83
CA CYS A 306 2.07 2.58 10.55
C CYS A 306 2.36 4.06 10.77
N VAL A 307 3.23 4.64 9.96
CA VAL A 307 3.57 6.07 10.00
C VAL A 307 3.00 6.71 8.74
N GLN A 308 2.00 7.57 8.91
CA GLN A 308 1.37 8.35 7.86
C GLN A 308 2.11 9.68 7.69
N PRO A 309 2.78 9.90 6.55
CA PRO A 309 3.42 11.19 6.25
C PRO A 309 2.36 12.30 6.14
N ILE A 310 2.70 13.49 6.64
CA ILE A 310 1.90 14.71 6.46
C ILE A 310 2.61 15.57 5.41
N PRO A 311 2.13 15.58 4.14
CA PRO A 311 2.80 16.29 3.06
C PRO A 311 2.68 17.82 3.22
N PRO A 312 3.71 18.58 2.81
CA PRO A 312 3.61 20.03 2.69
C PRO A 312 2.61 20.43 1.58
N PRO A 313 2.11 21.68 1.56
CA PRO A 313 0.97 22.07 0.74
C PRO A 313 1.31 22.13 -0.76
N ASN A 314 2.60 22.21 -1.09
CA ASN A 314 3.11 22.21 -2.45
C ASN A 314 3.24 20.80 -3.04
N GLN A 315 3.02 19.76 -2.24
CA GLN A 315 3.05 18.37 -2.69
C GLN A 315 1.62 17.93 -3.05
N THR A 316 1.36 17.73 -4.34
CA THR A 316 0.04 17.35 -4.85
C THR A 316 -0.41 15.94 -4.44
N ILE A 317 0.50 15.13 -3.87
CA ILE A 317 0.24 13.73 -3.57
C ILE A 317 0.89 13.36 -2.23
N ALA A 318 0.07 12.90 -1.28
CA ALA A 318 0.55 12.35 -0.01
C ALA A 318 1.36 11.06 -0.25
N PRO A 319 2.55 10.91 0.34
CA PRO A 319 3.28 9.65 0.27
C PRO A 319 2.50 8.55 1.01
N PRO A 320 2.57 7.29 0.54
CA PRO A 320 1.91 6.18 1.22
C PRO A 320 2.46 5.98 2.64
N SER A 321 1.63 5.39 3.51
CA SER A 321 2.02 5.06 4.87
C SER A 321 3.21 4.09 4.91
N PHE A 322 4.14 4.33 5.82
CA PHE A 322 5.30 3.48 6.06
C PHE A 322 5.04 2.52 7.23
N VAL A 323 5.21 1.21 7.01
CA VAL A 323 5.10 0.22 8.10
C VAL A 323 6.37 0.28 8.94
N LEU A 324 6.28 0.79 10.16
CA LEU A 324 7.41 0.96 11.06
C LEU A 324 7.84 -0.35 11.73
N ALA A 325 6.88 -1.14 12.21
CA ALA A 325 7.09 -2.42 12.90
C ALA A 325 5.86 -3.34 12.75
N GLY A 326 6.07 -4.65 12.89
CA GLY A 326 5.00 -5.66 12.96
C GLY A 326 5.42 -6.87 13.77
N TYR A 327 4.55 -7.40 14.64
CA TYR A 327 4.86 -8.54 15.51
C TYR A 327 3.62 -9.26 16.06
N GLY A 328 3.78 -10.55 16.36
CA GLY A 328 2.74 -11.34 17.01
C GLY A 328 2.55 -10.95 18.48
N VAL A 329 1.30 -10.76 18.92
CA VAL A 329 0.95 -10.42 20.30
C VAL A 329 -0.24 -11.23 20.80
N SER A 330 -0.35 -11.35 22.12
CA SER A 330 -1.59 -11.74 22.80
C SER A 330 -2.29 -10.49 23.38
N SER A 331 -3.50 -10.66 23.90
CA SER A 331 -4.28 -9.56 24.50
C SER A 331 -3.76 -9.09 25.88
N LYS A 332 -2.68 -9.68 26.40
CA LYS A 332 -2.17 -9.53 27.79
C LYS A 332 -1.40 -8.24 28.10
N TYR A 333 -1.19 -7.35 27.14
CA TYR A 333 -0.48 -6.07 27.38
C TYR A 333 -1.42 -5.02 27.97
N THR A 334 -0.86 -4.07 28.74
CA THR A 334 -1.61 -3.05 29.48
C THR A 334 -1.60 -1.69 28.78
N SER A 335 -2.44 -0.75 29.23
CA SER A 335 -2.35 0.67 28.81
C SER A 335 -0.97 1.30 29.06
N LEU A 336 -0.26 0.88 30.11
CA LEU A 336 1.06 1.42 30.42
C LEU A 336 2.13 0.94 29.43
N ASP A 337 2.02 -0.30 28.96
CA ASP A 337 2.87 -0.84 27.91
C ASP A 337 2.70 -0.06 26.60
N ILE A 338 1.45 0.28 26.25
CA ILE A 338 1.13 1.12 25.08
C ILE A 338 1.80 2.50 25.22
N LEU A 339 1.67 3.16 26.37
CA LEU A 339 2.28 4.47 26.62
C LEU A 339 3.81 4.44 26.48
N ARG A 340 4.46 3.45 27.09
CA ARG A 340 5.93 3.28 27.00
C ARG A 340 6.37 3.06 25.55
N ARG A 341 5.60 2.29 24.78
CA ARG A 341 5.85 2.06 23.36
C ARG A 341 5.70 3.34 22.53
N TRP A 342 4.66 4.15 22.76
CA TRP A 342 4.49 5.44 22.08
C TRP A 342 5.61 6.43 22.40
N LEU A 343 6.03 6.51 23.67
CA LEU A 343 7.18 7.31 24.08
C LEU A 343 8.47 6.84 23.38
N PHE A 344 8.68 5.52 23.29
CA PHE A 344 9.82 4.95 22.58
C PHE A 344 9.81 5.32 21.08
N ILE A 345 8.67 5.20 20.41
CA ILE A 345 8.51 5.58 18.99
C ILE A 345 8.79 7.07 18.80
N HIS A 346 8.23 7.92 19.66
CA HIS A 346 8.42 9.37 19.57
C HIS A 346 9.88 9.77 19.74
N LYS A 347 10.54 9.30 20.81
CA LYS A 347 11.94 9.64 21.10
C LYS A 347 12.89 9.23 19.96
N ASN A 348 12.78 7.98 19.50
CA ASN A 348 13.61 7.48 18.40
C ASN A 348 13.33 8.19 17.07
N SER A 349 12.10 8.68 16.85
CA SER A 349 11.75 9.45 15.65
C SER A 349 12.37 10.85 15.69
N ILE A 350 12.30 11.53 16.84
CA ILE A 350 12.91 12.86 17.04
C ILE A 350 14.43 12.80 16.84
N GLU A 351 15.10 11.78 17.37
CA GLU A 351 16.54 11.56 17.14
C GLU A 351 16.92 11.43 15.65
N LYS A 352 15.94 11.14 14.79
CA LYS A 352 16.09 11.05 13.33
C LYS A 352 15.51 12.27 12.59
N ASN A 353 15.23 13.36 13.31
CA ASN A 353 14.65 14.60 12.78
C ASN A 353 13.25 14.41 12.14
N VAL A 354 12.49 13.44 12.66
CA VAL A 354 11.09 13.21 12.29
C VAL A 354 10.21 13.45 13.50
N ARG A 355 9.25 14.37 13.38
CA ARG A 355 8.29 14.66 14.45
C ARG A 355 7.00 13.88 14.24
N ILE A 356 6.80 12.86 15.06
CA ILE A 356 5.51 12.18 15.19
C ILE A 356 4.60 13.06 16.03
N LEU A 357 3.54 13.61 15.44
CA LEU A 357 2.62 14.53 16.14
C LEU A 357 1.75 13.83 17.17
N GLY A 358 1.47 12.54 16.97
CA GLY A 358 0.67 11.74 17.89
C GLY A 358 0.24 10.40 17.30
N PHE A 359 -0.78 9.82 17.94
CA PHE A 359 -1.18 8.43 17.73
C PHE A 359 -2.69 8.28 17.51
N SER A 360 -3.08 7.44 16.55
CA SER A 360 -4.44 6.93 16.35
C SER A 360 -4.51 5.43 16.58
N THR A 361 -5.65 4.98 17.08
CA THR A 361 -5.95 3.56 17.32
C THR A 361 -7.42 3.28 17.07
N ASP A 362 -7.77 2.00 16.99
CA ASP A 362 -9.15 1.58 17.22
C ASP A 362 -9.52 1.85 18.69
N ALA A 363 -10.79 2.09 18.95
CA ALA A 363 -11.36 2.51 20.24
C ALA A 363 -11.45 1.35 21.26
N ASP A 364 -10.45 0.48 21.28
CA ASP A 364 -10.25 -0.54 22.31
C ASP A 364 -9.89 0.13 23.64
N ASN A 365 -10.43 -0.42 24.73
CA ASN A 365 -10.40 0.18 26.05
C ASN A 365 -8.97 0.44 26.56
N LYS A 366 -8.00 -0.43 26.23
CA LYS A 366 -6.61 -0.29 26.68
C LYS A 366 -5.91 0.88 26.00
N TYR A 367 -6.10 1.01 24.68
CA TYR A 367 -5.56 2.14 23.92
C TYR A 367 -6.24 3.45 24.32
N PHE A 368 -7.56 3.42 24.51
CA PHE A 368 -8.32 4.58 24.91
C PHE A 368 -7.91 5.09 26.30
N ARG A 369 -7.72 4.19 27.26
CA ARG A 369 -7.19 4.50 28.59
C ARG A 369 -5.77 5.08 28.50
N ALA A 370 -4.90 4.54 27.65
CA ALA A 370 -3.56 5.10 27.41
C ALA A 370 -3.64 6.56 26.92
N MET A 371 -4.48 6.85 25.92
CA MET A 371 -4.67 8.23 25.45
C MET A 371 -5.15 9.16 26.55
N ARG A 372 -6.11 8.73 27.38
CA ARG A 372 -6.64 9.53 28.50
C ARG A 372 -5.59 9.84 29.55
N LEU A 373 -4.76 8.85 29.92
CA LEU A 373 -3.68 9.01 30.89
C LEU A 373 -2.66 10.04 30.40
N MET A 374 -2.22 9.93 29.14
CA MET A 374 -1.27 10.89 28.56
C MET A 374 -1.87 12.28 28.37
N ALA A 375 -3.12 12.37 27.92
CA ALA A 375 -3.83 13.64 27.74
C ALA A 375 -4.12 14.37 29.06
N GLY A 376 -4.08 13.64 30.19
CA GLY A 376 -4.63 14.09 31.46
C GLY A 376 -6.16 14.24 31.43
N PHE A 377 -6.83 13.52 30.52
CA PHE A 377 -8.26 13.63 30.25
C PHE A 377 -9.06 12.70 31.17
N TYR A 378 -9.37 13.22 32.37
CA TYR A 378 -10.07 12.49 33.43
C TYR A 378 -9.42 11.15 33.78
N ALA A 379 -8.09 11.10 33.75
CA ALA A 379 -7.28 9.97 34.17
C ALA A 379 -5.91 10.50 34.64
N SER A 380 -5.32 9.86 35.64
CA SER A 380 -4.02 10.26 36.17
C SER A 380 -3.16 9.08 36.60
N LEU A 381 -1.84 9.24 36.53
CA LEU A 381 -0.88 8.34 37.14
C LEU A 381 -0.30 9.03 38.37
N SER A 382 -0.37 8.38 39.52
CA SER A 382 0.11 8.94 40.79
C SER A 382 1.65 9.07 40.87
N ASN A 383 2.40 8.28 40.09
CA ASN A 383 3.85 8.10 40.23
C ASN A 383 4.66 8.22 38.92
N PHE A 384 4.07 8.70 37.82
CA PHE A 384 4.77 8.79 36.54
C PHE A 384 4.52 10.16 35.91
N ASP A 385 5.51 11.05 36.01
CA ASP A 385 5.43 12.38 35.44
C ASP A 385 5.87 12.34 33.97
N ILE A 386 4.91 12.15 33.08
CA ILE A 386 5.14 12.14 31.62
C ILE A 386 5.30 13.57 31.08
N HIS A 387 5.13 14.59 31.92
CA HIS A 387 4.89 15.97 31.51
C HIS A 387 6.12 16.88 31.61
N VAL A 388 7.33 16.31 31.57
CA VAL A 388 8.59 17.08 31.57
C VAL A 388 9.44 16.64 30.38
N ASP A 389 9.11 17.14 29.19
CA ASP A 389 9.92 16.95 27.97
C ASP A 389 10.09 18.28 27.23
N SER A 390 11.31 18.55 26.76
CA SER A 390 11.63 19.75 25.96
C SER A 390 10.85 19.85 24.64
N CYS A 391 10.26 18.76 24.16
CA CYS A 391 9.55 18.69 22.89
C CYS A 391 8.02 18.80 22.99
N MET A 392 7.50 19.15 24.18
CA MET A 392 6.05 19.33 24.36
C MET A 392 5.50 20.49 23.52
N PHE A 393 4.25 20.33 23.09
CA PHE A 393 3.43 21.42 22.58
C PHE A 393 2.81 22.17 23.74
N SER A 394 2.70 23.49 23.65
CA SER A 394 2.03 24.31 24.66
C SER A 394 1.07 25.27 23.98
N ILE A 395 -0.22 25.21 24.30
CA ILE A 395 -1.18 26.18 23.75
C ILE A 395 -1.45 27.30 24.75
N GLN A 396 -1.73 28.49 24.25
CA GLN A 396 -2.41 29.52 25.03
C GLN A 396 -3.92 29.45 24.73
N THR A 397 -4.75 29.35 25.77
CA THR A 397 -6.21 29.38 25.66
C THR A 397 -6.78 30.54 26.45
N GLY A 398 -7.97 31.00 26.08
CA GLY A 398 -8.79 31.80 26.99
C GLY A 398 -9.22 31.00 28.23
N SER A 399 -9.98 31.66 29.12
CA SER A 399 -10.63 31.00 30.26
C SER A 399 -11.85 30.19 29.80
N TRP A 400 -11.62 29.18 28.96
CA TRP A 400 -12.66 28.39 28.31
C TRP A 400 -13.09 27.23 29.19
N SER A 401 -14.26 27.39 29.82
CA SER A 401 -14.90 26.34 30.64
C SER A 401 -15.21 25.05 29.86
N TRP A 402 -15.31 25.13 28.53
CA TRP A 402 -15.69 24.04 27.65
C TRP A 402 -14.49 23.21 27.16
N PHE A 403 -13.26 23.68 27.36
CA PHE A 403 -12.03 23.04 26.92
C PHE A 403 -11.35 22.29 28.09
N PHE A 404 -11.17 20.97 27.98
CA PHE A 404 -10.82 20.10 29.10
C PHE A 404 -9.40 19.51 29.03
N LEU A 405 -8.67 19.74 27.93
CA LEU A 405 -7.28 19.29 27.83
C LEU A 405 -6.37 20.23 28.62
N ARG A 406 -5.26 19.67 29.11
CA ARG A 406 -4.18 20.45 29.70
C ARG A 406 -3.49 21.29 28.65
N ARG A 407 -2.92 22.42 29.10
CA ARG A 407 -2.16 23.37 28.29
C ARG A 407 -1.02 22.72 27.51
N ASP A 408 -0.29 21.83 28.17
CA ASP A 408 0.90 21.21 27.62
C ASP A 408 0.61 19.74 27.28
N GLN A 409 0.93 19.35 26.05
CA GLN A 409 0.70 18.01 25.52
C GLN A 409 1.93 17.54 24.78
N LEU A 410 2.34 16.30 25.03
CA LEU A 410 3.41 15.67 24.25
C LEU A 410 2.89 15.17 22.90
N PHE A 411 1.68 14.61 22.90
CA PHE A 411 1.04 14.01 21.72
C PHE A 411 -0.33 14.62 21.45
N VAL A 412 -0.73 14.53 20.18
CA VAL A 412 -2.10 14.79 19.74
C VAL A 412 -2.79 13.46 19.48
N PHE A 413 -3.86 13.15 20.20
CA PHE A 413 -4.60 11.90 19.98
C PHE A 413 -5.85 12.12 19.14
N MET A 414 -6.08 11.22 18.19
CA MET A 414 -7.31 11.14 17.42
C MET A 414 -7.76 9.68 17.40
N GLN A 415 -8.94 9.43 17.95
CA GLN A 415 -9.64 8.17 17.81
C GLN A 415 -10.17 8.03 16.38
N ASP A 416 -10.13 6.82 15.80
CA ASP A 416 -10.59 6.62 14.44
C ASP A 416 -12.08 6.96 14.30
N ALA A 417 -12.35 8.01 13.52
CA ALA A 417 -13.70 8.49 13.29
C ALA A 417 -14.59 7.45 12.58
N THR A 418 -14.02 6.58 11.75
CA THR A 418 -14.72 5.49 11.05
C THR A 418 -15.22 4.43 12.03
N HIS A 419 -14.39 4.06 13.01
CA HIS A 419 -14.78 3.14 14.09
C HIS A 419 -15.76 3.81 15.06
N LEU A 420 -15.58 5.10 15.35
CA LEU A 420 -16.51 5.87 16.17
C LEU A 420 -17.93 5.88 15.58
N VAL A 421 -18.08 6.20 14.29
CA VAL A 421 -19.41 6.27 13.66
C VAL A 421 -20.06 4.90 13.47
N THR A 422 -19.28 3.86 13.19
CA THR A 422 -19.80 2.48 13.14
C THR A 422 -20.25 2.01 14.52
N LYS A 423 -19.53 2.37 15.60
CA LYS A 423 -19.96 2.13 16.99
C LYS A 423 -21.28 2.84 17.31
N LEU A 424 -21.46 4.09 16.88
CA LEU A 424 -22.74 4.82 17.01
C LEU A 424 -23.87 4.17 16.21
N ARG A 425 -23.61 3.71 14.98
CA ARG A 425 -24.58 2.95 14.18
C ARG A 425 -24.96 1.65 14.89
N ASN A 426 -24.00 0.86 15.33
CA ASN A 426 -24.25 -0.43 15.98
C ASN A 426 -25.07 -0.24 17.26
N ARG A 427 -24.85 0.86 18.00
CA ARG A 427 -25.67 1.23 19.16
C ARG A 427 -27.12 1.54 18.79
N LEU A 428 -27.39 2.18 17.66
CA LEU A 428 -28.74 2.43 17.13
C LEU A 428 -29.46 1.12 16.74
N LEU A 429 -28.71 0.16 16.21
CA LEU A 429 -29.24 -1.15 15.77
C LEU A 429 -29.28 -2.20 16.88
N SER A 430 -28.77 -1.89 18.08
CA SER A 430 -28.67 -2.86 19.16
C SER A 430 -30.00 -3.09 19.87
N ALA A 431 -30.37 -4.36 20.05
CA ALA A 431 -31.54 -4.75 20.83
C ALA A 431 -31.37 -4.51 22.34
N THR A 432 -30.14 -4.30 22.82
CA THR A 432 -29.84 -4.04 24.24
C THR A 432 -29.85 -2.55 24.59
N ALA A 433 -29.94 -1.68 23.58
CA ALA A 433 -30.00 -0.24 23.75
C ALA A 433 -31.45 0.26 23.71
N ALA A 434 -31.80 1.15 24.63
CA ALA A 434 -33.11 1.79 24.71
C ALA A 434 -32.94 3.31 24.62
N LEU A 435 -32.27 3.77 23.57
CA LEU A 435 -31.86 5.16 23.42
C LEU A 435 -33.05 6.13 23.51
N LYS A 436 -32.96 7.10 24.42
CA LYS A 436 -34.01 8.08 24.67
C LYS A 436 -33.40 9.44 25.00
N VAL A 437 -33.97 10.49 24.42
CA VAL A 437 -33.60 11.88 24.69
C VAL A 437 -34.88 12.69 24.86
N GLY A 438 -35.02 13.32 26.03
CA GLY A 438 -36.28 13.98 26.38
C GLY A 438 -37.47 13.04 26.39
N ASP A 439 -38.51 13.40 25.66
CA ASP A 439 -39.71 12.58 25.45
C ASP A 439 -39.65 11.71 24.17
N LYS A 440 -38.58 11.83 23.36
CA LYS A 440 -38.44 11.14 22.08
C LYS A 440 -37.54 9.91 22.16
N TYR A 441 -37.91 8.87 21.41
CA TYR A 441 -37.11 7.66 21.24
C TYR A 441 -36.15 7.78 20.06
N ILE A 442 -35.00 7.15 20.19
CA ILE A 442 -34.02 7.00 19.11
C ILE A 442 -34.06 5.52 18.72
N THR A 443 -34.56 5.22 17.52
CA THR A 443 -34.82 3.83 17.11
C THR A 443 -34.60 3.65 15.61
N MET A 444 -34.16 2.44 15.25
CA MET A 444 -34.08 2.01 13.85
C MET A 444 -35.44 1.89 13.17
N ASN A 445 -36.54 1.78 13.93
CA ASN A 445 -37.88 1.63 13.37
C ASN A 445 -38.27 2.82 12.49
N HIS A 446 -37.87 4.06 12.84
CA HIS A 446 -38.13 5.22 11.99
C HIS A 446 -37.43 5.11 10.61
N LEU A 447 -36.28 4.42 10.53
CA LEU A 447 -35.62 4.14 9.25
C LEU A 447 -36.28 2.99 8.50
N GLN A 448 -36.79 1.99 9.22
CA GLN A 448 -37.55 0.89 8.64
C GLN A 448 -38.86 1.36 8.04
N GLU A 449 -39.56 2.29 8.69
CA GLU A 449 -40.78 2.92 8.19
C GLU A 449 -40.53 3.64 6.85
N LEU A 450 -39.37 4.26 6.64
CA LEU A 450 -39.01 4.83 5.33
C LEU A 450 -38.81 3.77 4.25
N LEU A 451 -38.29 2.59 4.60
CA LEU A 451 -38.10 1.47 3.66
C LEU A 451 -39.41 0.76 3.31
N ASP A 452 -40.34 0.73 4.26
CA ASP A 452 -41.61 0.01 4.12
C ASP A 452 -42.74 0.93 3.59
N ASN A 453 -42.49 2.24 3.48
CA ASN A 453 -43.45 3.21 2.95
C ASN A 453 -43.63 3.02 1.43
N VAL A 454 -44.84 2.67 1.02
CA VAL A 454 -45.22 2.40 -0.38
C VAL A 454 -45.11 3.64 -1.28
N GLU A 455 -45.18 4.85 -0.71
CA GLU A 455 -45.08 6.11 -1.44
C GLU A 455 -43.63 6.54 -1.70
N LEU A 456 -42.65 5.95 -1.00
CA LEU A 456 -41.24 6.26 -1.14
C LEU A 456 -40.50 5.15 -1.86
N THR A 457 -39.57 5.52 -2.72
CA THR A 457 -38.73 4.58 -3.45
C THR A 457 -37.27 4.69 -3.01
N ARG A 458 -36.47 3.69 -3.39
CA ARG A 458 -35.01 3.71 -3.20
C ARG A 458 -34.34 4.94 -3.83
N LEU A 459 -34.93 5.56 -4.85
CA LEU A 459 -34.38 6.78 -5.44
C LEU A 459 -34.56 7.99 -4.52
N ASP A 460 -35.60 7.98 -3.68
CA ASP A 460 -35.90 9.06 -2.75
C ASP A 460 -35.02 9.00 -1.51
N HIS A 461 -34.84 7.81 -0.92
CA HIS A 461 -34.11 7.66 0.34
C HIS A 461 -32.70 7.05 0.19
N GLY A 462 -32.39 6.35 -0.91
CA GLY A 462 -31.08 5.70 -1.13
C GLY A 462 -30.77 4.46 -0.27
N LEU A 463 -31.53 4.24 0.81
CA LEU A 463 -31.43 3.09 1.72
C LEU A 463 -31.79 1.73 1.09
N THR A 464 -31.24 0.67 1.69
CA THR A 464 -31.57 -0.74 1.42
C THR A 464 -31.74 -1.50 2.73
N GLN A 465 -32.46 -2.63 2.70
CA GLN A 465 -32.65 -3.47 3.90
C GLN A 465 -31.33 -3.90 4.56
N SER A 466 -30.26 -4.11 3.79
CA SER A 466 -28.94 -4.45 4.34
C SER A 466 -28.30 -3.32 5.15
N ASP A 467 -28.69 -2.06 4.92
CA ASP A 467 -28.14 -0.92 5.65
C ASP A 467 -28.59 -0.94 7.12
N LEU A 468 -29.75 -1.52 7.42
CA LEU A 468 -30.30 -1.65 8.78
C LEU A 468 -30.01 -3.01 9.44
N LYS A 469 -29.30 -3.92 8.75
CA LYS A 469 -28.92 -5.21 9.34
C LYS A 469 -27.70 -5.07 10.25
N PRO A 470 -27.74 -5.61 11.49
CA PRO A 470 -26.62 -5.55 12.43
C PRO A 470 -25.51 -6.57 12.13
N THR A 471 -25.70 -7.48 11.15
CA THR A 471 -24.77 -8.58 10.84
C THR A 471 -23.37 -8.11 10.46
N ASP A 472 -23.27 -6.99 9.73
CA ASP A 472 -21.98 -6.36 9.41
C ASP A 472 -21.79 -5.13 10.31
N ARG A 473 -21.09 -5.35 11.43
CA ARG A 473 -20.75 -4.33 12.43
C ARG A 473 -19.73 -3.30 11.92
N GLN A 474 -18.99 -3.62 10.85
CA GLN A 474 -17.95 -2.74 10.28
C GLN A 474 -18.44 -1.98 9.03
N ASN A 475 -19.74 -2.02 8.73
CA ASN A 475 -20.32 -1.39 7.54
C ASN A 475 -20.38 0.15 7.65
N PHE A 476 -19.26 0.80 7.36
CA PHE A 476 -19.19 2.26 7.28
C PHE A 476 -20.06 2.85 6.15
N ARG A 477 -20.25 2.12 5.03
CA ARG A 477 -21.09 2.59 3.92
C ARG A 477 -22.54 2.79 4.35
N SER A 478 -23.07 1.93 5.21
CA SER A 478 -24.40 2.11 5.79
C SER A 478 -24.47 3.42 6.59
N CYS A 479 -23.44 3.75 7.37
CA CYS A 479 -23.38 5.02 8.11
C CYS A 479 -23.54 6.24 7.19
N LEU A 480 -22.88 6.23 6.02
CA LEU A 480 -23.01 7.31 5.02
C LEU A 480 -24.42 7.40 4.43
N ARG A 481 -25.08 6.25 4.21
CA ARG A 481 -26.43 6.22 3.62
C ARG A 481 -27.50 6.66 4.60
N ILE A 482 -27.49 6.16 5.84
CA ILE A 482 -28.47 6.53 6.88
C ILE A 482 -28.34 7.99 7.32
N THR A 483 -27.20 8.64 7.03
CA THR A 483 -26.96 10.06 7.31
C THR A 483 -26.98 10.94 6.06
N SER A 484 -27.48 10.43 4.93
CA SER A 484 -27.62 11.23 3.72
C SER A 484 -28.59 12.39 3.94
N CYS A 485 -28.41 13.48 3.17
CA CYS A 485 -29.31 14.63 3.24
C CYS A 485 -30.76 14.22 2.95
N ASP A 486 -30.96 13.31 1.99
CA ASP A 486 -32.29 12.84 1.60
C ASP A 486 -32.99 12.12 2.77
N VAL A 487 -32.28 11.21 3.45
CA VAL A 487 -32.80 10.50 4.63
C VAL A 487 -33.09 11.48 5.77
N LEU A 488 -32.16 12.40 6.07
CA LEU A 488 -32.35 13.40 7.12
C LEU A 488 -33.56 14.30 6.86
N ASN A 489 -33.78 14.70 5.60
CA ASN A 489 -34.92 15.53 5.20
C ASN A 489 -36.25 14.77 5.30
N LEU A 490 -36.24 13.47 5.03
CA LEU A 490 -37.44 12.62 5.16
C LEU A 490 -37.79 12.36 6.62
N ILE A 491 -36.81 12.02 7.46
CA ILE A 491 -37.01 11.81 8.90
C ILE A 491 -37.53 13.10 9.55
N ALA A 492 -36.96 14.26 9.22
CA ALA A 492 -37.38 15.54 9.80
C ALA A 492 -38.85 15.92 9.56
N ARG A 493 -39.60 15.20 8.70
CA ARG A 493 -41.04 15.44 8.46
C ARG A 493 -41.93 14.91 9.58
N ASP A 494 -41.46 13.95 10.37
CA ASP A 494 -42.23 13.38 11.48
C ASP A 494 -41.65 13.80 12.84
N ASP A 495 -42.47 14.50 13.64
CA ASP A 495 -42.12 14.98 14.98
C ASP A 495 -41.76 13.85 15.96
N ASN A 496 -42.25 12.64 15.76
CA ASN A 496 -41.88 11.49 16.61
C ASN A 496 -40.46 11.02 16.37
N SER A 497 -39.95 11.25 15.16
CA SER A 497 -38.61 10.83 14.76
C SER A 497 -37.50 11.83 15.11
N ASN A 498 -37.84 13.00 15.68
CA ASN A 498 -36.90 14.08 16.03
C ASN A 498 -35.68 13.60 16.86
N GLY A 499 -35.87 12.63 17.76
CA GLY A 499 -34.76 12.02 18.49
C GLY A 499 -33.78 11.28 17.57
N THR A 500 -34.30 10.53 16.61
CA THR A 500 -33.52 9.81 15.60
C THR A 500 -32.86 10.77 14.62
N TYR A 501 -33.55 11.84 14.21
CA TYR A 501 -32.97 12.93 13.42
C TYR A 501 -31.72 13.53 14.11
N MET A 502 -31.83 13.88 15.39
CA MET A 502 -30.70 14.40 16.17
C MET A 502 -29.53 13.41 16.20
N TYR A 503 -29.82 12.13 16.42
CA TYR A 503 -28.81 11.07 16.46
C TYR A 503 -28.08 10.88 15.11
N LEU A 504 -28.81 10.91 13.99
CA LEU A 504 -28.22 10.80 12.66
C LEU A 504 -27.43 12.07 12.28
N LYS A 505 -27.90 13.26 12.70
CA LYS A 505 -27.14 14.51 12.60
C LYS A 505 -25.83 14.46 13.37
N LEU A 506 -25.83 13.91 14.59
CA LEU A 506 -24.62 13.67 15.38
C LEU A 506 -23.59 12.85 14.58
N ILE A 507 -24.02 11.73 13.98
CA ILE A 507 -23.14 10.90 13.13
C ILE A 507 -22.64 11.71 11.92
N LYS A 508 -23.52 12.45 11.24
CA LYS A 508 -23.14 13.28 10.08
C LYS A 508 -22.10 14.34 10.44
N PHE A 509 -22.23 15.00 11.59
CA PHE A 509 -21.25 15.98 12.06
C PHE A 509 -19.87 15.35 12.28
N ILE A 510 -19.79 14.14 12.85
CA ILE A 510 -18.51 13.43 13.01
C ILE A 510 -17.90 13.09 11.64
N ILE A 511 -18.70 12.60 10.69
CA ILE A 511 -18.24 12.26 9.32
C ILE A 511 -17.66 13.51 8.63
N SER A 512 -18.42 14.60 8.59
CA SER A 512 -18.00 15.82 7.91
C SER A 512 -16.81 16.48 8.59
N SER A 513 -16.69 16.34 9.92
CA SER A 513 -15.57 16.93 10.67
C SER A 513 -14.27 16.18 10.46
N TYR A 514 -14.26 14.85 10.47
CA TYR A 514 -13.01 14.08 10.54
C TYR A 514 -12.70 13.22 9.31
N ILE A 515 -13.70 12.85 8.50
CA ILE A 515 -13.53 11.88 7.40
C ILE A 515 -13.54 12.57 6.04
N GLU A 516 -14.49 13.47 5.79
CA GLU A 516 -14.61 14.15 4.50
C GLU A 516 -13.40 15.07 4.26
N PRO A 517 -12.61 14.90 3.18
CA PRO A 517 -11.38 15.70 2.97
C PRO A 517 -11.68 17.14 2.50
N THR A 518 -12.87 17.39 1.95
CA THR A 518 -13.25 18.67 1.32
C THR A 518 -13.77 19.72 2.29
N THR A 519 -14.08 19.35 3.54
CA THR A 519 -14.63 20.23 4.58
C THR A 519 -13.61 21.27 5.03
N SER A 520 -14.03 22.53 5.17
CA SER A 520 -13.16 23.61 5.64
C SER A 520 -12.80 23.46 7.13
N ILE A 521 -11.73 24.09 7.59
CA ILE A 521 -11.30 23.99 9.00
C ILE A 521 -12.36 24.56 9.96
N GLU A 522 -13.00 25.69 9.59
CA GLU A 522 -14.09 26.26 10.37
C GLU A 522 -15.28 25.31 10.49
N GLU A 523 -15.73 24.73 9.37
CA GLU A 523 -16.85 23.78 9.35
C GLU A 523 -16.53 22.51 10.14
N ARG A 524 -15.28 22.01 10.08
CA ARG A 524 -14.84 20.87 10.89
C ARG A 524 -14.90 21.18 12.38
N LEU A 525 -14.40 22.34 12.78
CA LEU A 525 -14.42 22.75 14.19
C LEU A 525 -15.86 22.91 14.68
N LYS A 526 -16.72 23.57 13.89
CA LYS A 526 -18.13 23.76 14.20
C LYS A 526 -18.86 22.42 14.32
N GLY A 527 -18.67 21.51 13.36
CA GLY A 527 -19.29 20.19 13.37
C GLY A 527 -18.84 19.35 14.57
N ALA A 528 -17.54 19.30 14.84
CA ALA A 528 -16.96 18.58 15.97
C ALA A 528 -17.55 19.04 17.31
N TRP A 529 -17.58 20.35 17.55
CA TRP A 529 -18.14 20.90 18.78
C TRP A 529 -19.66 20.80 18.86
N THR A 530 -20.38 20.86 17.72
CA THR A 530 -21.83 20.64 17.71
C THR A 530 -22.14 19.21 18.17
N ALA A 531 -21.40 18.22 17.67
CA ALA A 531 -21.50 16.83 18.12
C ALA A 531 -21.23 16.68 19.62
N VAL A 532 -20.17 17.32 20.13
CA VAL A 532 -19.85 17.35 21.56
C VAL A 532 -21.01 17.94 22.37
N PHE A 533 -21.50 19.13 22.04
CA PHE A 533 -22.54 19.78 22.82
C PHE A 533 -23.87 19.02 22.79
N LEU A 534 -24.23 18.39 21.67
CA LEU A 534 -25.38 17.49 21.63
C LEU A 534 -25.25 16.35 22.66
N LEU A 535 -24.08 15.71 22.73
CA LEU A 535 -23.81 14.66 23.70
C LEU A 535 -23.77 15.17 25.14
N ARG A 536 -23.17 16.35 25.39
CA ARG A 536 -23.16 16.98 26.73
C ARG A 536 -24.57 17.30 27.22
N LEU A 537 -25.38 17.94 26.38
CA LEU A 537 -26.77 18.30 26.70
C LEU A 537 -27.60 17.05 26.98
N TRP A 538 -27.47 16.01 26.14
CA TRP A 538 -28.15 14.74 26.32
C TRP A 538 -27.72 14.03 27.62
N TRP A 539 -26.42 13.94 27.89
CA TRP A 539 -25.91 13.29 29.09
C TRP A 539 -26.34 14.02 30.37
N VAL A 540 -26.21 15.36 30.41
CA VAL A 540 -26.62 16.15 31.57
C VAL A 540 -28.13 16.05 31.79
N TRP A 541 -28.95 16.05 30.74
CA TRP A 541 -30.38 15.78 30.87
C TRP A 541 -30.65 14.39 31.49
N LEU A 542 -29.97 13.34 31.03
CA LEU A 542 -30.07 11.99 31.62
C LEU A 542 -29.65 11.97 33.10
N LEU A 543 -28.69 12.80 33.49
CA LEU A 543 -28.25 12.91 34.89
C LEU A 543 -29.34 13.51 35.80
N LEU A 544 -30.18 14.40 35.26
CA LEU A 544 -31.22 15.10 36.00
C LEU A 544 -32.57 14.37 35.99
N VAL A 545 -32.85 13.60 34.95
CA VAL A 545 -34.13 12.88 34.82
C VAL A 545 -34.26 11.78 35.88
N ARG A 546 -35.51 11.59 36.36
CA ARG A 546 -35.85 10.49 37.27
C ARG A 546 -35.75 9.17 36.51
N LEU A 547 -34.97 8.23 37.04
CA LEU A 547 -34.78 6.89 36.46
C LEU A 547 -36.11 6.17 36.19
N SER A 548 -37.12 6.35 37.06
CA SER A 548 -38.45 5.76 36.91
C SER A 548 -39.25 6.27 35.71
N SER A 549 -38.88 7.41 35.11
CA SER A 549 -39.52 7.94 33.89
C SER A 549 -38.86 7.43 32.59
N LEU A 550 -37.79 6.66 32.72
CA LEU A 550 -37.12 6.01 31.60
C LEU A 550 -37.75 4.63 31.38
N PRO A 551 -37.88 4.19 30.11
CA PRO A 551 -38.45 2.90 29.77
C PRO A 551 -37.61 1.76 30.35
N SER A 552 -38.27 0.78 30.97
CA SER A 552 -37.63 -0.42 31.53
C SER A 552 -37.62 -1.55 30.51
N PHE A 553 -36.50 -2.25 30.36
CA PHE A 553 -36.49 -3.56 29.72
C PHE A 553 -36.54 -4.66 30.77
N SER A 554 -37.61 -5.47 30.70
CA SER A 554 -37.76 -6.71 31.47
C SER A 554 -36.79 -7.77 30.93
N THR A 555 -35.55 -7.76 31.39
CA THR A 555 -34.76 -9.00 31.44
C THR A 555 -34.39 -9.26 32.90
N LYS A 556 -34.79 -10.43 33.37
CA LYS A 556 -34.57 -10.93 34.73
C LYS A 556 -33.06 -10.89 35.03
N SER A 557 -32.56 -9.85 35.72
CA SER A 557 -31.32 -9.80 36.55
C SER A 557 -30.38 -8.59 36.42
N LYS A 558 -30.63 -7.51 35.66
CA LYS A 558 -29.69 -6.35 35.63
C LYS A 558 -30.33 -5.03 36.05
N LYS A 559 -29.67 -4.31 36.97
CA LYS A 559 -30.04 -2.97 37.49
C LYS A 559 -30.46 -2.03 36.35
N HIS A 560 -31.55 -1.28 36.54
CA HIS A 560 -31.91 -0.15 35.70
C HIS A 560 -30.72 0.83 35.61
N ASN A 561 -30.11 0.97 34.43
CA ASN A 561 -28.90 1.77 34.24
C ASN A 561 -29.14 2.88 33.20
N ARG A 562 -28.74 4.11 33.52
CA ARG A 562 -28.85 5.29 32.63
C ARG A 562 -28.11 5.10 31.30
N GLU A 563 -27.08 4.27 31.29
CA GLU A 563 -26.23 4.02 30.12
C GLU A 563 -26.96 3.28 28.99
N GLN A 564 -28.02 2.52 29.29
CA GLN A 564 -28.87 1.89 28.27
C GLN A 564 -29.56 2.93 27.38
N HIS A 565 -29.74 4.15 27.88
CA HIS A 565 -30.42 5.25 27.20
C HIS A 565 -29.47 6.23 26.52
N PHE A 566 -28.16 5.94 26.49
CA PHE A 566 -27.13 6.81 25.93
C PHE A 566 -26.21 6.05 24.95
N VAL A 567 -25.39 6.81 24.23
CA VAL A 567 -24.25 6.25 23.47
C VAL A 567 -23.28 5.56 24.42
N THR A 568 -22.44 4.67 23.88
CA THR A 568 -21.42 4.02 24.69
C THR A 568 -20.44 5.04 25.25
N ARG A 569 -19.87 4.75 26.43
CA ARG A 569 -18.95 5.66 27.12
C ARG A 569 -17.70 5.93 26.30
N THR A 570 -17.19 4.91 25.60
CA THR A 570 -16.07 5.06 24.66
C THR A 570 -16.43 6.03 23.54
N ALA A 571 -17.62 5.90 22.93
CA ALA A 571 -18.03 6.81 21.85
C ALA A 571 -18.16 8.25 22.33
N PHE A 572 -18.79 8.45 23.50
CA PHE A 572 -18.92 9.78 24.10
C PHE A 572 -17.56 10.46 24.32
N PHE A 573 -16.64 9.78 24.99
CA PHE A 573 -15.34 10.37 25.26
C PHE A 573 -14.44 10.46 24.03
N SER A 574 -14.53 9.55 23.05
CA SER A 574 -13.80 9.68 21.78
C SER A 574 -14.26 10.89 20.99
N THR A 575 -15.57 11.20 20.96
CA THR A 575 -16.08 12.44 20.34
C THR A 575 -15.54 13.68 21.04
N GLU A 576 -15.54 13.73 22.37
CA GLU A 576 -14.93 14.82 23.16
C GLU A 576 -13.43 14.97 22.87
N LEU A 577 -12.68 13.88 22.95
CA LEU A 577 -11.23 13.87 22.80
C LEU A 577 -10.82 14.38 21.41
N ASN A 578 -11.48 13.91 20.35
CA ASN A 578 -11.21 14.35 18.98
C ASN A 578 -11.51 15.84 18.78
N ALA A 579 -12.58 16.38 19.37
CA ALA A 579 -12.93 17.80 19.25
C ALA A 579 -11.90 18.68 19.98
N HIS A 580 -11.47 18.25 21.18
CA HIS A 580 -10.43 18.95 21.91
C HIS A 580 -9.10 18.94 21.16
N TYR A 581 -8.65 17.80 20.63
CA TYR A 581 -7.38 17.74 19.90
C TYR A 581 -7.43 18.43 18.54
N LEU A 582 -8.59 18.49 17.86
CA LEU A 582 -8.78 19.33 16.68
C LEU A 582 -8.55 20.81 17.03
N THR A 583 -9.19 21.26 18.12
CA THR A 583 -9.02 22.62 18.62
C THR A 583 -7.56 22.89 19.01
N TYR A 584 -6.91 21.93 19.67
CA TYR A 584 -5.51 21.99 20.06
C TYR A 584 -4.59 22.17 18.84
N LEU A 585 -4.79 21.38 17.78
CA LEU A 585 -4.03 21.51 16.52
C LEU A 585 -4.21 22.87 15.87
N ILE A 586 -5.45 23.38 15.79
CA ILE A 586 -5.75 24.70 15.23
C ILE A 586 -4.97 25.78 15.99
N LEU A 587 -4.96 25.71 17.33
CA LEU A 587 -4.22 26.65 18.16
C LEU A 587 -2.71 26.56 17.95
N LEU A 588 -2.15 25.36 17.81
CA LEU A 588 -0.72 25.20 17.52
C LEU A 588 -0.33 25.84 16.18
N VAL A 589 -1.20 25.76 15.17
CA VAL A 589 -0.99 26.42 13.88
C VAL A 589 -1.12 27.93 14.00
N GLN A 590 -2.17 28.42 14.67
CA GLN A 590 -2.37 29.86 14.92
C GLN A 590 -1.20 30.48 15.69
N GLN A 591 -0.65 29.74 16.66
CA GLN A 591 0.49 30.12 17.49
C GLN A 591 1.84 29.82 16.81
N LYS A 592 1.83 29.42 15.53
CA LYS A 592 3.03 29.17 14.69
C LYS A 592 3.98 28.10 15.24
N GLN A 593 3.51 27.18 16.07
CA GLN A 593 4.28 26.04 16.56
C GLN A 593 4.30 24.86 15.57
N LEU A 594 3.27 24.77 14.73
CA LEU A 594 3.16 23.77 13.66
C LEU A 594 2.76 24.42 12.33
N PRO A 595 3.14 23.84 11.19
CA PRO A 595 2.68 24.32 9.88
C PRO A 595 1.21 23.96 9.66
N ALA A 596 0.51 24.71 8.79
CA ALA A 596 -0.91 24.47 8.52
C ALA A 596 -1.22 23.07 7.95
N ASP A 597 -0.24 22.40 7.36
CA ASP A 597 -0.38 21.06 6.76
C ASP A 597 -0.83 20.00 7.77
N VAL A 598 -0.57 20.22 9.06
CA VAL A 598 -1.00 19.31 10.13
C VAL A 598 -2.52 19.31 10.33
N LEU A 599 -3.24 20.24 9.73
CA LEU A 599 -4.71 20.31 9.76
C LEU A 599 -5.38 19.42 8.72
N ASN A 600 -4.62 18.62 7.98
CA ASN A 600 -5.13 17.51 7.17
C ASN A 600 -5.59 16.34 8.05
N ILE A 601 -6.56 16.60 8.93
CA ILE A 601 -6.97 15.68 10.01
C ILE A 601 -7.62 14.38 9.52
N HIS A 602 -8.05 14.32 8.26
CA HIS A 602 -8.51 13.08 7.63
C HIS A 602 -7.40 12.02 7.53
N LEU A 603 -6.13 12.42 7.68
CA LEU A 603 -4.98 11.52 7.77
C LEU A 603 -4.78 10.95 9.18
N PHE A 604 -5.47 11.47 10.21
CA PHE A 604 -5.25 11.14 11.62
C PHE A 604 -6.24 10.05 12.06
N SER A 605 -6.10 8.85 11.49
CA SER A 605 -6.96 7.69 11.76
C SER A 605 -6.14 6.39 11.75
N SER A 606 -6.71 5.27 12.20
CA SER A 606 -6.06 3.96 12.10
C SER A 606 -6.30 3.27 10.75
N GLN A 607 -7.03 3.91 9.82
CA GLN A 607 -7.31 3.41 8.47
C GLN A 607 -6.06 3.04 7.66
N THR A 608 -4.89 3.59 7.97
CA THR A 608 -3.62 3.18 7.34
C THR A 608 -3.21 1.77 7.73
N CYS A 609 -3.49 1.35 8.97
CA CYS A 609 -3.29 -0.02 9.41
C CYS A 609 -4.27 -0.96 8.69
N GLU A 610 -5.56 -0.62 8.67
CA GLU A 610 -6.59 -1.42 7.97
C GLU A 610 -6.30 -1.55 6.46
N SER A 611 -5.88 -0.46 5.82
CA SER A 611 -5.43 -0.50 4.42
C SER A 611 -4.24 -1.42 4.22
N THR A 612 -3.27 -1.42 5.15
CA THR A 612 -2.11 -2.33 5.11
C THR A 612 -2.53 -3.79 5.29
N PHE A 613 -3.44 -4.07 6.23
CA PHE A 613 -3.99 -5.41 6.42
C PHE A 613 -4.72 -5.88 5.16
N ARG A 614 -5.64 -5.10 4.62
CA ARG A 614 -6.37 -5.43 3.39
C ARG A 614 -5.44 -5.65 2.19
N ASN A 615 -4.45 -4.78 2.00
CA ASN A 615 -3.50 -4.91 0.89
C ASN A 615 -2.65 -6.18 1.03
N THR A 616 -2.14 -6.48 2.23
CA THR A 616 -1.39 -7.73 2.48
C THR A 616 -2.26 -8.98 2.36
N ARG A 617 -3.55 -8.91 2.70
CA ARG A 617 -4.52 -9.99 2.44
C ARG A 617 -4.77 -10.19 0.95
N SER A 618 -4.76 -9.12 0.15
CA SER A 618 -4.95 -9.19 -1.30
C SER A 618 -3.72 -9.70 -2.08
N LEU A 619 -2.54 -9.70 -1.46
CA LEU A 619 -1.30 -10.23 -2.05
C LEU A 619 -1.21 -11.75 -1.88
N THR A 620 -2.22 -12.48 -2.33
CA THR A 620 -2.27 -13.95 -2.39
C THR A 620 -1.93 -14.44 -3.80
N GLY A 621 -1.43 -15.68 -3.91
CA GLY A 621 -1.13 -16.29 -5.21
C GLY A 621 -2.37 -16.40 -6.10
N VAL A 622 -2.15 -16.43 -7.41
CA VAL A 622 -3.21 -16.64 -8.41
C VAL A 622 -3.94 -17.94 -8.06
N PHE A 623 -5.27 -17.91 -7.99
CA PHE A 623 -6.14 -19.02 -7.56
C PHE A 623 -6.22 -19.31 -6.04
N SER A 624 -5.57 -18.50 -5.19
CA SER A 624 -5.72 -18.60 -3.74
C SER A 624 -6.72 -17.58 -3.19
N THR A 625 -7.81 -18.08 -2.60
CA THR A 625 -8.80 -17.32 -1.82
C THR A 625 -8.42 -17.22 -0.34
N VAL A 626 -7.18 -17.58 0.04
CA VAL A 626 -6.76 -17.61 1.45
C VAL A 626 -6.50 -16.18 1.95
N ILE A 627 -7.54 -15.58 2.51
CA ILE A 627 -7.52 -14.22 3.06
C ILE A 627 -6.73 -14.15 4.38
N ASN A 628 -6.71 -15.23 5.16
CA ASN A 628 -6.02 -15.26 6.45
C ASN A 628 -4.53 -15.58 6.27
N TYR A 629 -3.67 -14.95 7.06
CA TYR A 629 -2.24 -15.22 7.05
C TYR A 629 -1.66 -15.43 8.44
N THR A 630 -0.52 -16.08 8.49
CA THR A 630 0.36 -16.17 9.67
C THR A 630 1.17 -14.88 9.85
N VAL A 631 1.80 -14.69 11.01
CA VAL A 631 2.69 -13.53 11.26
C VAL A 631 3.82 -13.47 10.23
N GLU A 632 4.48 -14.60 9.93
CA GLU A 632 5.57 -14.66 8.93
C GLU A 632 5.09 -14.26 7.53
N GLU A 633 3.91 -14.75 7.12
CA GLU A 633 3.33 -14.40 5.83
C GLU A 633 3.03 -12.91 5.72
N PHE A 634 2.56 -12.28 6.80
CA PHE A 634 2.40 -10.83 6.84
C PHE A 634 3.74 -10.12 6.62
N LEU A 635 4.79 -10.48 7.36
CA LEU A 635 6.11 -9.85 7.24
C LEU A 635 6.63 -9.94 5.79
N ARG A 636 6.49 -11.11 5.17
CA ARG A 636 6.88 -11.37 3.77
C ARG A 636 6.04 -10.56 2.77
N ARG A 637 4.71 -10.50 2.95
CA ARG A 637 3.80 -9.75 2.06
C ARG A 637 3.93 -8.24 2.25
N SER A 638 4.20 -7.77 3.47
CA SER A 638 4.46 -6.38 3.80
C SER A 638 5.69 -5.85 3.06
N ARG A 639 6.76 -6.66 2.96
CA ARG A 639 7.92 -6.35 2.10
C ARG A 639 7.51 -6.12 0.64
N LYS A 640 6.73 -7.03 0.05
CA LYS A 640 6.24 -6.89 -1.34
C LYS A 640 5.42 -5.60 -1.50
N LEU A 641 4.59 -5.27 -0.50
CA LEU A 641 3.81 -4.03 -0.47
C LEU A 641 4.69 -2.77 -0.40
N SER A 642 5.75 -2.77 0.43
CA SER A 642 6.71 -1.66 0.50
C SER A 642 7.39 -1.41 -0.84
N ILE A 643 7.81 -2.47 -1.54
CA ILE A 643 8.41 -2.39 -2.88
C ILE A 643 7.42 -1.75 -3.88
N LEU A 644 6.16 -2.21 -3.90
CA LEU A 644 5.13 -1.64 -4.77
C LEU A 644 4.87 -0.16 -4.46
N ASN A 645 4.82 0.22 -3.18
CA ASN A 645 4.62 1.60 -2.77
C ASN A 645 5.81 2.48 -3.18
N GLY A 646 7.03 1.95 -3.10
CA GLY A 646 8.24 2.60 -3.63
C GLY A 646 8.11 2.89 -5.13
N PHE A 647 7.74 1.91 -5.94
CA PHE A 647 7.58 2.11 -7.38
C PHE A 647 6.41 3.04 -7.76
N LYS A 648 5.27 2.93 -7.08
CA LYS A 648 4.12 3.84 -7.26
C LYS A 648 4.48 5.29 -6.92
N SER A 649 5.41 5.50 -5.99
CA SER A 649 5.88 6.86 -5.67
C SER A 649 6.81 7.43 -6.74
N GLN A 650 7.60 6.58 -7.42
CA GLN A 650 8.51 6.96 -8.51
C GLN A 650 7.79 7.20 -9.85
N GLU A 651 6.71 6.47 -10.13
CA GLU A 651 5.83 6.69 -11.29
C GLU A 651 5.40 8.17 -11.41
N LYS A 652 5.13 8.81 -10.28
CA LYS A 652 4.58 10.18 -10.21
C LYS A 652 5.63 11.27 -10.46
N SER A 653 6.93 10.92 -10.41
CA SER A 653 8.05 11.80 -10.74
C SER A 653 8.67 11.52 -12.11
N THR A 654 8.53 10.29 -12.64
CA THR A 654 9.19 9.83 -13.87
C THR A 654 8.26 8.87 -14.63
N SER A 655 7.58 9.40 -15.65
CA SER A 655 6.34 8.90 -16.27
C SER A 655 6.47 7.70 -17.22
N LEU A 656 7.03 6.56 -16.80
CA LEU A 656 7.07 5.35 -17.66
C LEU A 656 6.13 4.21 -17.26
N LEU A 657 5.96 3.94 -15.97
CA LEU A 657 5.14 2.83 -15.49
C LEU A 657 3.80 3.36 -14.99
N LYS A 658 2.70 2.94 -15.63
CA LYS A 658 1.35 3.37 -15.25
C LYS A 658 0.68 2.34 -14.34
N PHE A 659 0.26 2.74 -13.16
CA PHE A 659 -0.55 1.91 -12.27
C PHE A 659 -2.04 2.25 -12.43
N PRO A 660 -2.94 1.25 -12.36
CA PRO A 660 -4.37 1.49 -12.50
C PRO A 660 -4.88 2.34 -11.32
N VAL A 661 -5.48 3.48 -11.66
CA VAL A 661 -6.23 4.31 -10.72
C VAL A 661 -7.71 4.07 -10.98
N HIS A 662 -8.45 3.64 -9.95
CA HIS A 662 -9.89 3.44 -10.09
C HIS A 662 -10.56 4.79 -10.43
N HIS A 663 -11.44 4.81 -11.44
CA HIS A 663 -12.05 6.03 -12.00
C HIS A 663 -12.67 6.97 -10.95
N LYS A 664 -13.23 6.42 -9.86
CA LYS A 664 -13.76 7.19 -8.71
C LYS A 664 -12.73 8.01 -7.91
N HIS A 665 -11.43 7.72 -8.03
CA HIS A 665 -10.36 8.47 -7.34
C HIS A 665 -9.73 9.56 -8.22
N ILE A 666 -10.10 9.64 -9.51
CA ILE A 666 -9.52 10.60 -10.45
C ILE A 666 -10.09 12.02 -10.24
N SER A 667 -11.31 12.15 -9.71
CA SER A 667 -12.03 13.43 -9.58
C SER A 667 -11.73 14.24 -8.31
N LEU A 668 -10.92 13.72 -7.37
CA LEU A 668 -10.70 14.34 -6.05
C LEU A 668 -9.42 15.19 -5.94
N ASN A 669 -8.56 15.21 -6.96
CA ASN A 669 -7.19 15.77 -6.87
C ASN A 669 -7.03 17.21 -7.34
N THR A 670 -8.10 17.92 -7.67
CA THR A 670 -7.98 19.28 -8.22
C THR A 670 -8.59 20.28 -7.24
N THR A 671 -7.76 21.27 -6.84
CA THR A 671 -8.09 22.52 -6.12
C THR A 671 -8.42 22.45 -4.63
N ARG A 672 -7.50 22.95 -3.76
CA ARG A 672 -7.81 23.82 -2.59
C ARG A 672 -6.65 24.26 -1.65
N ASN A 673 -5.38 24.24 -2.05
CA ASN A 673 -4.30 24.49 -1.05
C ASN A 673 -4.00 25.96 -0.70
N ASN A 674 -4.35 26.96 -1.51
CA ASN A 674 -3.91 28.35 -1.26
C ASN A 674 -4.91 29.24 -0.49
N GLN A 675 -6.19 28.87 -0.36
CA GLN A 675 -7.18 29.68 0.37
C GLN A 675 -7.21 29.38 1.89
N ASN A 676 -6.75 28.21 2.34
CA ASN A 676 -6.89 27.78 3.74
C ASN A 676 -5.95 28.52 4.74
N LEU A 677 -4.75 28.94 4.32
CA LEU A 677 -3.73 29.51 5.22
C LEU A 677 -4.09 30.89 5.78
N ILE A 678 -4.73 31.75 4.95
CA ILE A 678 -5.15 33.10 5.36
C ILE A 678 -6.32 32.98 6.35
N ASP A 679 -7.24 32.05 6.09
CA ASP A 679 -8.47 31.83 6.87
C ASP A 679 -8.21 31.34 8.30
N ILE A 680 -7.23 30.44 8.50
CA ILE A 680 -6.89 29.90 9.82
C ILE A 680 -6.34 30.99 10.76
N SER A 681 -5.55 31.93 10.23
CA SER A 681 -4.94 33.01 11.04
C SER A 681 -5.98 34.00 11.59
N THR A 682 -7.11 34.14 10.90
CA THR A 682 -8.24 35.00 11.28
C THR A 682 -9.37 34.26 11.99
N LEU A 683 -9.33 32.92 12.03
CA LEU A 683 -10.36 32.08 12.62
C LEU A 683 -10.50 32.34 14.13
N ASN A 684 -11.65 32.88 14.54
CA ASN A 684 -11.97 33.03 15.96
C ASN A 684 -12.56 31.72 16.50
N VAL A 685 -11.70 30.89 17.08
CA VAL A 685 -12.07 29.57 17.65
C VAL A 685 -13.24 29.68 18.62
N GLU A 686 -13.22 30.66 19.52
CA GLU A 686 -14.28 30.84 20.53
C GLU A 686 -15.64 31.14 19.89
N ASN A 687 -15.67 32.05 18.90
CA ASN A 687 -16.91 32.36 18.17
C ASN A 687 -17.46 31.14 17.43
N VAL A 688 -16.61 30.34 16.80
CA VAL A 688 -17.04 29.11 16.10
C VAL A 688 -17.61 28.09 17.07
N VAL A 689 -16.99 27.91 18.24
CA VAL A 689 -17.49 27.02 19.30
C VAL A 689 -18.82 27.54 19.88
N MET A 690 -18.98 28.85 20.05
CA MET A 690 -20.25 29.47 20.45
C MET A 690 -21.36 29.21 19.43
N GLN A 691 -21.07 29.34 18.13
CA GLN A 691 -22.02 29.00 17.08
C GLN A 691 -22.36 27.50 17.07
N ALA A 692 -21.39 26.63 17.37
CA ALA A 692 -21.61 25.20 17.50
C ALA A 692 -22.57 24.87 18.66
N TYR A 693 -22.41 25.54 19.81
CA TYR A 693 -23.35 25.42 20.92
C TYR A 693 -24.75 25.88 20.54
N GLN A 694 -24.88 27.02 19.87
CA GLN A 694 -26.19 27.52 19.37
C GLN A 694 -26.83 26.54 18.39
N SER A 695 -26.03 25.93 17.50
CA SER A 695 -26.50 24.91 16.56
C SER A 695 -27.00 23.66 17.29
N ALA A 696 -26.28 23.20 18.32
CA ALA A 696 -26.71 22.09 19.16
C ALA A 696 -28.00 22.40 19.91
N VAL A 697 -28.11 23.62 20.49
CA VAL A 697 -29.33 24.11 21.16
C VAL A 697 -30.54 24.08 20.22
N SER A 698 -30.40 24.62 19.00
CA SER A 698 -31.49 24.63 18.02
C SER A 698 -31.98 23.21 17.67
N ILE A 699 -31.08 22.23 17.59
CA ILE A 699 -31.45 20.83 17.31
C ILE A 699 -32.22 20.20 18.48
N ILE A 700 -31.86 20.51 19.73
CA ILE A 700 -32.48 19.89 20.91
C ILE A 700 -33.78 20.55 21.37
N GLU A 701 -34.11 21.75 20.86
CA GLU A 701 -35.32 22.48 21.25
C GLU A 701 -36.59 21.65 21.03
N ASN A 702 -36.63 20.84 19.97
CA ASN A 702 -37.76 19.98 19.62
C ASN A 702 -37.80 18.65 20.40
N LEU A 703 -36.89 18.45 21.37
CA LEU A 703 -36.78 17.22 22.17
C LEU A 703 -37.27 17.40 23.61
N ASN A 704 -37.85 18.55 23.97
CA ASN A 704 -38.36 18.82 25.34
C ASN A 704 -37.32 18.66 26.47
N ILE A 705 -36.01 18.71 26.19
CA ILE A 705 -34.97 18.66 27.23
C ILE A 705 -34.66 20.03 27.84
N SER A 706 -34.93 21.12 27.09
CA SER A 706 -34.56 22.48 27.45
C SER A 706 -35.22 22.98 28.73
N SER A 707 -36.47 22.58 29.01
CA SER A 707 -37.21 23.00 30.20
C SER A 707 -36.54 22.55 31.51
N LEU A 708 -36.08 21.29 31.56
CA LEU A 708 -35.39 20.72 32.71
C LEU A 708 -34.00 21.36 32.89
N LEU A 709 -33.25 21.52 31.81
CA LEU A 709 -31.93 22.14 31.85
C LEU A 709 -32.01 23.61 32.31
N LYS A 710 -32.99 24.38 31.81
CA LYS A 710 -33.24 25.77 32.23
C LYS A 710 -33.61 25.84 33.71
N LYS A 711 -34.46 24.92 34.21
CA LYS A 711 -34.81 24.85 35.64
C LYS A 711 -33.59 24.67 36.54
N HIS A 712 -32.59 23.91 36.09
CA HIS A 712 -31.34 23.67 36.82
C HIS A 712 -30.24 24.71 36.51
N LYS A 713 -30.52 25.75 35.70
CA LYS A 713 -29.53 26.75 35.24
C LYS A 713 -28.33 26.13 34.49
N LEU A 714 -28.56 25.02 33.79
CA LEU A 714 -27.55 24.29 32.99
C LEU A 714 -27.80 24.42 31.47
N PHE A 715 -28.67 25.35 31.06
CA PHE A 715 -28.93 25.67 29.65
C PHE A 715 -28.07 26.85 29.15
N ASP A 716 -26.85 26.93 29.67
CA ASP A 716 -25.80 27.87 29.27
C ASP A 716 -24.52 27.06 29.04
N MET A 717 -23.71 27.46 28.06
CA MET A 717 -22.53 26.70 27.65
C MET A 717 -21.51 26.55 28.79
N ASN A 718 -21.28 27.62 29.56
CA ASN A 718 -20.29 27.61 30.62
C ASN A 718 -20.78 26.78 31.80
N ALA A 719 -22.00 27.05 32.27
CA ALA A 719 -22.60 26.31 33.38
C ALA A 719 -22.72 24.80 33.07
N LEU A 720 -23.11 24.43 31.85
CA LEU A 720 -23.18 23.05 31.38
C LEU A 720 -21.81 22.37 31.44
N SER A 721 -20.79 23.03 30.89
CA SER A 721 -19.45 22.47 30.76
C SER A 721 -18.76 22.31 32.12
N GLU A 722 -18.90 23.29 33.03
CA GLU A 722 -18.37 23.21 34.39
C GLU A 722 -19.04 22.09 35.20
N TYR A 723 -20.37 21.99 35.13
CA TYR A 723 -21.12 20.94 35.81
C TYR A 723 -20.65 19.55 35.35
N LEU A 724 -20.55 19.37 34.03
CA LEU A 724 -20.10 18.11 33.44
C LEU A 724 -18.64 17.79 33.81
N HIS A 725 -17.75 18.77 33.72
CA HIS A 725 -16.34 18.61 34.05
C HIS A 725 -16.15 18.12 35.49
N ASN A 726 -16.84 18.77 36.44
CA ASN A 726 -16.81 18.38 37.86
C ASN A 726 -17.38 16.99 38.08
N HIS A 727 -18.49 16.65 37.41
CA HIS A 727 -19.08 15.32 37.48
C HIS A 727 -18.12 14.24 36.98
N LEU A 728 -17.55 14.41 35.79
CA LEU A 728 -16.62 13.44 35.20
C LEU A 728 -15.34 13.29 36.02
N ARG A 729 -14.78 14.40 36.52
CA ARG A 729 -13.59 14.40 37.37
C ARG A 729 -13.83 13.67 38.70
N SER A 730 -15.00 13.85 39.31
CA SER A 730 -15.35 13.16 40.56
C SER A 730 -15.42 11.63 40.38
N LYS A 731 -15.99 11.16 39.26
CA LYS A 731 -16.06 9.74 38.93
C LYS A 731 -14.70 9.13 38.62
N SER A 732 -13.81 9.88 37.97
CA SER A 732 -12.45 9.41 37.66
C SER A 732 -11.62 9.14 38.93
N LYS A 733 -11.66 10.05 39.92
CA LYS A 733 -10.90 9.88 41.19
C LYS A 733 -11.30 8.64 41.99
N LEU A 734 -12.53 8.14 41.82
CA LEU A 734 -12.99 6.91 42.47
C LEU A 734 -12.33 5.65 41.89
N HIS A 735 -11.98 5.65 40.60
CA HIS A 735 -11.32 4.53 39.94
C HIS A 735 -9.78 4.55 40.08
N ASP A 736 -9.18 5.74 40.22
CA ASP A 736 -7.72 5.90 40.36
C ASP A 736 -7.17 5.44 41.74
N ASN A 737 -8.03 5.14 42.72
CA ASN A 737 -7.65 4.71 44.09
C ASN A 737 -7.42 3.19 44.25
N LEU A 738 -7.44 2.41 43.17
CA LEU A 738 -7.11 0.98 43.20
C LEU A 738 -5.58 0.77 43.16
N PRO A 739 -4.99 -0.13 43.97
CA PRO A 739 -3.54 -0.31 44.04
C PRO A 739 -2.93 -0.75 42.70
N LEU A 740 -1.88 -0.04 42.28
CA LEU A 740 -1.19 -0.17 40.97
C LEU A 740 -0.40 -1.47 40.73
N PHE A 741 -0.42 -2.45 41.65
CA PHE A 741 0.54 -3.56 41.63
C PHE A 741 0.00 -4.98 41.81
N GLU A 742 -1.31 -5.18 41.98
CA GLU A 742 -1.89 -6.51 41.98
C GLU A 742 -3.08 -6.56 41.04
N ASN A 743 -2.89 -7.23 39.89
CA ASN A 743 -3.96 -7.74 39.03
C ASN A 743 -5.20 -6.84 38.94
N ALA A 744 -5.01 -5.53 38.72
CA ALA A 744 -6.06 -4.70 38.16
C ALA A 744 -6.22 -5.22 36.74
N THR A 745 -7.01 -6.28 36.59
CA THR A 745 -7.55 -6.69 35.31
C THR A 745 -8.13 -5.42 34.70
N ASP A 746 -7.61 -5.01 33.54
CA ASP A 746 -8.20 -3.92 32.73
C ASP A 746 -9.70 -4.20 32.44
N ASP A 747 -10.22 -5.37 32.82
CA ASP A 747 -11.64 -5.69 33.01
C ASP A 747 -12.42 -4.77 33.97
N SER A 748 -11.76 -4.01 34.86
CA SER A 748 -12.51 -3.06 35.71
C SER A 748 -13.07 -1.85 34.94
N ASP A 749 -12.59 -1.62 33.71
CA ASP A 749 -13.22 -0.73 32.73
C ASP A 749 -14.16 -1.51 31.75
N SER A 750 -14.19 -2.84 31.79
CA SER A 750 -15.02 -3.71 30.93
C SER A 750 -16.41 -4.03 31.49
N GLU A 751 -16.71 -3.67 32.74
CA GLU A 751 -18.02 -3.95 33.36
C GLU A 751 -19.22 -3.16 32.74
N PHE A 752 -18.96 -2.36 31.70
CA PHE A 752 -19.94 -1.48 31.04
C PHE A 752 -20.13 -1.74 29.54
N ASP A 753 -19.37 -2.65 28.92
CA ASP A 753 -19.61 -3.11 27.56
C ASP A 753 -20.56 -4.31 27.61
N LEU A 754 -21.88 -4.05 27.58
CA LEU A 754 -22.89 -5.08 27.28
C LEU A 754 -22.94 -5.43 25.78
N ASP A 755 -21.83 -5.24 25.06
CA ASP A 755 -21.61 -5.89 23.79
C ASP A 755 -20.74 -7.10 24.13
N SER A 756 -21.39 -8.24 24.32
CA SER A 756 -20.71 -9.52 24.32
C SER A 756 -19.86 -9.57 23.04
N ASP A 757 -18.55 -9.52 23.20
CA ASP A 757 -17.59 -10.09 22.26
C ASP A 757 -17.73 -11.62 22.32
N ASP A 758 -18.96 -12.12 22.14
CA ASP A 758 -19.19 -13.41 21.54
C ASP A 758 -18.81 -13.21 20.07
N ASP A 759 -17.50 -13.18 19.81
CA ASP A 759 -16.94 -13.85 18.65
C ASP A 759 -17.35 -15.32 18.79
N ASP A 760 -18.63 -15.56 18.47
CA ASP A 760 -19.23 -16.86 18.44
C ASP A 760 -18.31 -17.70 17.56
N ASP A 761 -17.81 -18.77 18.17
CA ASP A 761 -16.81 -19.73 17.71
C ASP A 761 -17.37 -20.56 16.52
N ASN A 762 -17.92 -19.87 15.53
CA ASN A 762 -18.57 -20.41 14.34
C ASN A 762 -17.64 -20.36 13.12
N ASN A 763 -16.32 -20.47 13.35
CA ASN A 763 -15.41 -21.04 12.36
C ASN A 763 -15.32 -22.58 12.45
N SER A 764 -16.21 -23.22 13.22
CA SER A 764 -16.29 -24.69 13.33
C SER A 764 -17.16 -25.37 12.27
N VAL A 765 -17.66 -24.66 11.25
CA VAL A 765 -18.17 -25.35 10.04
C VAL A 765 -17.00 -25.73 9.16
N TYR A 766 -16.44 -26.91 9.46
CA TYR A 766 -15.63 -27.70 8.56
C TYR A 766 -16.38 -27.91 7.23
N SER A 767 -16.23 -26.98 6.29
CA SER A 767 -16.27 -27.34 4.88
C SER A 767 -14.89 -27.87 4.51
N LYS A 768 -14.80 -29.20 4.37
CA LYS A 768 -13.70 -29.83 3.65
C LYS A 768 -13.71 -29.30 2.21
N SER A 769 -13.04 -28.19 1.95
CA SER A 769 -12.63 -27.83 0.59
C SER A 769 -11.12 -28.01 0.51
N SER A 770 -10.73 -29.19 0.06
CA SER A 770 -9.41 -29.49 -0.47
C SER A 770 -9.14 -28.59 -1.68
N GLY A 771 -8.31 -27.57 -1.50
CA GLY A 771 -7.73 -26.76 -2.57
C GLY A 771 -6.26 -26.57 -2.23
N SER A 772 -5.39 -27.04 -3.13
CA SER A 772 -3.94 -27.15 -2.99
C SER A 772 -3.26 -25.81 -2.67
N GLU A 773 -2.36 -25.85 -1.70
CA GLU A 773 -1.32 -24.84 -1.49
C GLU A 773 -0.44 -24.79 -2.75
N GLY A 774 -0.50 -23.68 -3.49
CA GLY A 774 0.43 -23.37 -4.56
C GLY A 774 1.18 -22.08 -4.23
N GLU A 775 2.37 -22.21 -3.66
CA GLU A 775 3.54 -21.35 -3.94
C GLU A 775 4.80 -21.98 -3.30
N ASP A 776 5.65 -22.47 -4.21
CA ASP A 776 7.09 -22.78 -4.10
C ASP A 776 7.54 -23.86 -3.10
N ASP A 777 7.30 -25.12 -3.48
CA ASP A 777 8.37 -26.13 -3.59
C ASP A 777 8.08 -26.97 -4.85
N ASP A 778 9.12 -27.37 -5.56
CA ASP A 778 9.05 -28.08 -6.84
C ASP A 778 8.30 -29.44 -6.73
N ASP A 779 7.67 -29.81 -7.85
CA ASP A 779 7.28 -31.16 -8.33
C ASP A 779 5.79 -31.58 -8.26
N ASP A 780 5.38 -32.23 -9.35
CA ASP A 780 4.01 -32.39 -9.89
C ASP A 780 2.96 -33.10 -9.01
N SER A 781 1.70 -32.67 -9.19
CA SER A 781 0.48 -33.21 -8.58
C SER A 781 -0.09 -34.40 -9.37
N MET A 782 -0.35 -35.52 -8.70
CA MET A 782 -1.32 -36.55 -9.11
C MET A 782 -2.12 -37.03 -7.88
N ASP A 783 -3.37 -37.44 -8.14
CA ASP A 783 -4.52 -37.56 -7.24
C ASP A 783 -4.34 -38.28 -5.89
N ASN A 784 -5.10 -37.78 -4.91
CA ASN A 784 -5.15 -38.25 -3.52
C ASN A 784 -6.08 -39.48 -3.35
N GLU A 785 -5.50 -40.66 -3.13
CA GLU A 785 -6.16 -41.72 -2.36
C GLU A 785 -5.60 -41.80 -0.93
N GLN A 786 -6.53 -41.93 0.03
CA GLN A 786 -6.31 -41.78 1.46
C GLN A 786 -5.60 -43.01 2.06
N LEU A 787 -4.43 -42.79 2.70
CA LEU A 787 -3.78 -43.78 3.57
C LEU A 787 -3.51 -43.18 4.96
N LYS A 788 -4.33 -43.57 5.94
CA LYS A 788 -4.06 -43.33 7.37
C LYS A 788 -2.97 -44.30 7.81
N THR A 789 -1.85 -43.79 8.33
CA THR A 789 -0.84 -44.63 9.00
C THR A 789 -0.58 -44.12 10.42
N PHE A 790 -0.74 -45.00 11.39
CA PHE A 790 -0.22 -44.82 12.75
C PHE A 790 1.26 -45.24 12.72
N LYS A 791 2.20 -44.28 12.76
CA LYS A 791 3.63 -44.60 12.76
C LYS A 791 4.26 -44.34 14.13
N THR A 792 4.80 -45.41 14.71
CA THR A 792 5.75 -45.43 15.84
C THR A 792 7.21 -45.41 15.37
N SER A 793 7.49 -45.10 14.09
CA SER A 793 8.84 -45.05 13.53
C SER A 793 9.13 -43.72 12.80
N PHE A 794 10.34 -43.18 13.02
CA PHE A 794 10.88 -41.93 12.42
C PHE A 794 11.07 -41.97 10.88
N GLY A 795 10.51 -42.97 10.20
CA GLY A 795 10.64 -43.16 8.75
C GLY A 795 9.86 -42.09 7.98
N GLY A 796 10.57 -41.04 7.57
CA GLY A 796 10.06 -39.91 6.78
C GLY A 796 10.65 -38.52 7.12
N LEU A 797 11.54 -38.42 8.12
CA LEU A 797 12.22 -37.18 8.48
C LEU A 797 13.51 -37.02 7.65
N ASN A 798 13.65 -35.89 6.95
CA ASN A 798 14.85 -35.56 6.18
C ASN A 798 15.98 -35.17 7.13
N ILE A 799 16.71 -36.18 7.60
CA ILE A 799 17.82 -36.06 8.52
C ILE A 799 19.10 -36.26 7.71
N LYS A 800 20.00 -35.28 7.74
CA LYS A 800 21.26 -35.31 6.99
C LYS A 800 22.41 -35.73 7.89
N ASP A 801 23.35 -36.51 7.37
CA ASP A 801 24.56 -36.86 8.11
C ASP A 801 25.60 -35.71 8.08
N SER A 802 25.53 -34.85 7.07
CA SER A 802 26.34 -33.62 6.96
C SER A 802 25.61 -32.52 6.22
N VAL A 803 25.92 -31.26 6.51
CA VAL A 803 25.35 -30.06 5.88
C VAL A 803 26.49 -29.12 5.48
N PRO A 804 26.42 -28.40 4.33
CA PRO A 804 27.38 -27.36 4.00
C PRO A 804 27.47 -26.31 5.12
N VAL A 805 28.67 -25.82 5.41
CA VAL A 805 28.95 -24.85 6.50
C VAL A 805 28.04 -23.62 6.42
N GLU A 806 27.75 -23.15 5.21
CA GLU A 806 26.86 -22.00 4.96
C GLU A 806 25.41 -22.22 5.40
N GLN A 807 24.94 -23.47 5.44
CA GLN A 807 23.56 -23.83 5.76
C GLN A 807 23.41 -24.38 7.19
N GLU A 808 24.50 -24.58 7.93
CA GLU A 808 24.49 -25.24 9.25
C GLU A 808 23.54 -24.55 10.24
N LYS A 809 23.42 -23.21 10.19
CA LYS A 809 22.52 -22.42 11.03
C LYS A 809 21.03 -22.78 10.90
N SER A 810 20.63 -23.33 9.76
CA SER A 810 19.24 -23.73 9.48
C SER A 810 18.91 -25.14 9.96
N TYR A 811 19.85 -25.83 10.61
CA TYR A 811 19.69 -27.17 11.12
C TYR A 811 19.97 -27.24 12.62
N PHE A 812 19.29 -28.15 13.30
CA PHE A 812 19.63 -28.60 14.65
C PHE A 812 20.57 -29.79 14.55
N LYS A 813 21.60 -29.80 15.39
CA LYS A 813 22.44 -30.99 15.60
C LYS A 813 21.76 -31.88 16.65
N ILE A 814 21.36 -33.08 16.24
CA ILE A 814 20.66 -34.05 17.08
C ILE A 814 21.45 -35.35 17.16
N LYS A 815 21.36 -36.06 18.29
CA LYS A 815 21.99 -37.37 18.46
C LYS A 815 20.95 -38.47 18.22
N ILE A 816 21.17 -39.32 17.22
CA ILE A 816 20.33 -40.49 16.96
C ILE A 816 21.24 -41.72 16.96
N ASN A 817 20.97 -42.69 17.83
CA ASN A 817 21.77 -43.92 17.97
C ASN A 817 23.28 -43.62 18.09
N ASP A 818 23.64 -42.69 18.98
CA ASP A 818 25.00 -42.18 19.21
C ASP A 818 25.70 -41.49 18.03
N THR A 819 25.05 -41.36 16.88
CA THR A 819 25.55 -40.59 15.73
C THR A 819 24.98 -39.17 15.72
N ASN A 820 25.83 -38.19 15.43
CA ASN A 820 25.40 -36.81 15.21
C ASN A 820 24.74 -36.70 13.85
N LYS A 821 23.53 -36.15 13.81
CA LYS A 821 22.78 -35.90 12.59
C LYS A 821 22.19 -34.49 12.58
N PHE A 822 21.76 -34.02 11.43
CA PHE A 822 21.24 -32.67 11.22
C PHE A 822 19.76 -32.71 10.81
N LEU A 823 18.92 -32.01 11.57
CA LEU A 823 17.49 -31.87 11.30
C LEU A 823 17.16 -30.41 10.96
N HIS A 824 16.52 -30.16 9.82
CA HIS A 824 16.17 -28.79 9.45
C HIS A 824 15.17 -28.16 10.43
N LYS A 825 15.36 -26.89 10.80
CA LYS A 825 14.54 -26.21 11.81
C LYS A 825 13.07 -26.09 11.43
N SER A 826 12.74 -25.87 10.16
CA SER A 826 11.34 -25.91 9.68
C SER A 826 10.69 -27.28 9.86
N THR A 827 11.48 -28.36 9.73
CA THR A 827 11.00 -29.73 9.92
C THR A 827 10.71 -30.00 11.40
N ALA A 828 11.52 -29.44 12.30
CA ALA A 828 11.27 -29.51 13.74
C ALA A 828 10.00 -28.76 14.14
N CYS A 829 9.73 -27.56 13.59
CA CYS A 829 8.46 -26.86 13.81
C CYS A 829 7.25 -27.73 13.45
N TYR A 830 7.31 -28.33 12.25
CA TYR A 830 6.25 -29.21 11.78
C TYR A 830 6.02 -30.38 12.73
N LEU A 831 7.10 -31.02 13.20
CA LEU A 831 7.04 -32.17 14.10
C LEU A 831 6.36 -31.84 15.45
N PHE A 832 6.56 -30.64 15.98
CA PHE A 832 5.98 -30.23 17.26
C PHE A 832 4.57 -29.60 17.14
N THR A 833 4.07 -29.36 15.93
CA THR A 833 2.72 -28.83 15.74
C THR A 833 1.70 -29.97 15.80
N LYS A 834 1.09 -30.21 16.98
CA LYS A 834 0.09 -31.28 17.19
C LYS A 834 -1.12 -31.17 16.23
N ASP A 835 -1.69 -32.33 15.90
CA ASP A 835 -2.96 -32.60 15.19
C ASP A 835 -3.03 -32.66 13.66
N ASN A 836 -1.94 -33.01 12.96
CA ASN A 836 -2.12 -33.57 11.61
C ASN A 836 -1.21 -34.76 11.37
N ASN A 837 -1.82 -35.96 11.34
CA ASN A 837 -1.32 -37.13 10.61
C ASN A 837 -1.34 -36.86 9.08
N ARG A 838 -0.89 -35.68 8.65
CA ARG A 838 -0.68 -35.36 7.24
C ARG A 838 0.82 -35.43 7.00
N LEU A 839 1.19 -35.82 5.80
CA LEU A 839 2.51 -35.58 5.26
C LEU A 839 2.42 -34.23 4.54
N SER A 840 3.47 -33.41 4.56
CA SER A 840 3.54 -32.26 3.63
C SER A 840 3.42 -32.77 2.19
N ALA A 841 3.02 -31.93 1.22
CA ALA A 841 2.88 -32.35 -0.18
C ALA A 841 4.16 -33.03 -0.72
N ASP A 842 5.31 -32.41 -0.43
CA ASP A 842 6.66 -32.93 -0.68
C ASP A 842 6.96 -34.28 0.04
N ARG A 843 6.31 -34.56 1.17
CA ARG A 843 6.44 -35.86 1.86
C ARG A 843 5.48 -36.92 1.31
N LEU A 844 4.30 -36.53 0.82
CA LEU A 844 3.35 -37.43 0.18
C LEU A 844 3.93 -37.96 -1.14
N SER A 845 4.49 -37.07 -1.97
CA SER A 845 5.12 -37.44 -3.25
C SER A 845 6.27 -38.43 -3.06
N ARG A 846 7.13 -38.21 -2.04
CA ARG A 846 8.25 -39.10 -1.73
C ARG A 846 7.82 -40.44 -1.16
N VAL A 847 6.80 -40.49 -0.30
CA VAL A 847 6.25 -41.76 0.19
C VAL A 847 5.65 -42.58 -0.96
N ILE A 848 4.94 -41.93 -1.89
CA ILE A 848 4.40 -42.56 -3.11
C ILE A 848 5.52 -43.08 -4.02
N GLN A 849 6.60 -42.32 -4.19
CA GLN A 849 7.77 -42.77 -4.98
C GLN A 849 8.48 -43.96 -4.34
N THR A 850 8.61 -43.98 -3.01
CA THR A 850 9.22 -45.12 -2.29
C THR A 850 8.31 -46.35 -2.20
N SER A 851 6.99 -46.21 -2.28
CA SER A 851 6.05 -47.34 -2.31
C SER A 851 5.83 -47.92 -3.71
N LYS A 852 6.36 -47.26 -4.76
CA LYS A 852 6.36 -47.73 -6.15
C LYS A 852 7.68 -48.43 -6.55
N LYS A 853 8.63 -48.57 -5.62
CA LYS A 853 9.75 -49.52 -5.70
C LYS A 853 9.46 -50.69 -4.78
#